data_AF-T0HIA4-F1
#
_entry.id   AF-T0HIA4-F1
#
_cell.length_a   1.000
_cell.length_b   1.000
_cell.length_c   1.000
_cell.angle_alpha   90.00
_cell.angle_beta   90.00
_cell.angle_gamma   90.00
#
_symmetry.space_group_name_H-M   'P 1'
#
loop_
_entity.id
_entity.type
_entity.pdbx_description
1 polymer ?
#
loop_
_entity_poly.entity_id
_entity_poly.type
_entity_poly.pdbx_seq_one_letter_code
_entity_poly.pdbx_strand_id
1 'polypeptide(L)'
;MRVYSRAELSDTIERIAADGFCADIAEIARDAQSHLIPPQDIGTIECAETSRYFRSPKGDKKFLWNRSQTPYLIGPAKFGLDDDTCREVIMPKPGRSGGTAIFECYEHKLMKHGPMPDMLIYLGSDSEVDSYCDKGFKYLFEDHPDIAAKIGPDRSDNKLKAKKVAGRSVEVLQANSKTITARQAGWMRVDEIDTFQPKLAASFLEQSRIRGRQLGSHRKVGITSHPDLGWASGVAQAWTLSSKGIYIMQCPNCGGHASPYPTKFWPDVPRFRLVYEKMPEGAAWPLSKRLKVAEQTAAMQCPHCLTGLDDKQRFAMVDDAAAGPGNGWMHEGQTLDIEAGIIGEPDENPARGFWIHGLMVKAITNAELARDLEGANAHYQSTRKVDKLRQVLAKVFAEIFEGAGAGQDLDSAGLQKRARVLLTDEAVNDDLIFRVGRCPPSVRFITAAVDVGHGKFDVSFRGWDLESRSWWIDRFTIRQRRWPDGVMRDIRPPDRIEDWDVLYEVIDRRFPIIGRLGWSMPVAAVCIDSGDGNVTWKAREFARRSIRNGRYWGRASNPWPKVRLIKGAKSSTAPALPVVPRKVNKDEHGREVEPVLLEFELGVFGLKEQAIERLGVTDGGPGQCEFADGIAANHFDEYFGETLVEGKFVRNGPNESLDLFGYEEAGRQMLQPDRKDIKWDEGKLPPWATPAPDSLEGGGPEVGGEGQNKALARMEKPKSLIERLDGLNSYED
;
A
#
# COMPACT_ATOMS: atom_id res chain seq x y z
N MET A 1 62.33 24.94 -39.43
CA MET A 1 62.15 23.67 -40.17
C MET A 1 63.54 23.04 -40.26
N ARG A 2 63.78 21.92 -39.58
CA ARG A 2 65.09 21.25 -39.61
C ARG A 2 65.23 20.54 -40.95
N VAL A 3 66.31 20.80 -41.69
CA VAL A 3 66.61 20.12 -42.95
C VAL A 3 67.43 18.88 -42.60
N TYR A 4 66.91 17.70 -42.94
CA TYR A 4 67.61 16.44 -42.73
C TYR A 4 68.81 16.33 -43.69
N SER A 5 69.92 15.82 -43.17
CA SER A 5 71.09 15.44 -43.97
C SER A 5 70.77 14.26 -44.88
N ARG A 6 71.58 14.07 -45.93
CA ARG A 6 71.42 12.96 -46.89
C ARG A 6 71.48 11.58 -46.21
N ALA A 7 72.27 11.45 -45.14
CA ALA A 7 72.36 10.23 -44.35
C ALA A 7 71.08 9.98 -43.54
N GLU A 8 70.54 11.00 -42.88
CA GLU A 8 69.27 10.91 -42.14
C GLU A 8 68.09 10.58 -43.07
N LEU A 9 68.08 11.13 -44.30
CA LEU A 9 67.09 10.81 -45.33
C LEU A 9 67.20 9.36 -45.81
N SER A 10 68.42 8.87 -46.06
CA SER A 10 68.66 7.48 -46.47
C SER A 10 68.19 6.50 -45.40
N ASP A 11 68.55 6.74 -44.14
CA ASP A 11 68.16 5.91 -42.99
C ASP A 11 66.63 5.91 -42.78
N THR A 12 65.98 7.06 -42.98
CA THR A 12 64.52 7.17 -42.93
C THR A 12 63.85 6.41 -44.08
N ILE A 13 64.40 6.47 -45.30
CA ILE A 13 63.89 5.74 -46.46
C ILE A 13 64.05 4.23 -46.26
N GLU A 14 65.18 3.77 -45.73
CA GLU A 14 65.38 2.35 -45.38
C GLU A 14 64.40 1.89 -44.31
N ARG A 15 64.15 2.71 -43.29
CA ARG A 15 63.12 2.43 -42.28
C ARG A 15 61.70 2.40 -42.86
N ILE A 16 61.37 3.26 -43.82
CA ILE A 16 60.07 3.20 -44.53
C ILE A 16 59.98 1.93 -45.38
N ALA A 17 61.04 1.59 -46.13
CA ALA A 17 61.08 0.41 -46.99
C ALA A 17 61.05 -0.92 -46.22
N ALA A 18 61.47 -0.90 -44.95
CA ALA A 18 61.41 -2.04 -44.03
C ALA A 18 60.19 -1.98 -43.08
N ASP A 19 59.15 -1.20 -43.42
CA ASP A 19 57.93 -1.04 -42.62
C ASP A 19 58.15 -0.57 -41.16
N GLY A 20 59.31 0.03 -40.84
CA GLY A 20 59.70 0.47 -39.50
C GLY A 20 58.91 1.65 -38.92
N PHE A 21 57.87 2.12 -39.62
CA PHE A 21 56.86 3.08 -39.16
C PHE A 21 55.44 2.50 -39.10
N CYS A 22 55.26 1.28 -39.60
CA CYS A 22 54.02 0.52 -39.49
C CYS A 22 54.04 -0.26 -38.16
N ALA A 23 52.88 -0.40 -37.53
CA ALA A 23 52.74 -1.29 -36.39
C ALA A 23 52.88 -2.75 -36.87
N ASP A 24 53.55 -3.59 -36.08
CA ASP A 24 53.76 -5.00 -36.42
C ASP A 24 52.40 -5.71 -36.50
N ILE A 25 52.05 -6.21 -37.68
CA ILE A 25 50.79 -6.91 -37.94
C ILE A 25 50.65 -8.15 -37.03
N ALA A 26 51.76 -8.84 -36.72
CA ALA A 26 51.74 -9.99 -35.82
C ALA A 26 51.55 -9.59 -34.34
N GLU A 27 51.98 -8.39 -33.95
CA GLU A 27 51.69 -7.82 -32.63
C GLU A 27 50.22 -7.41 -32.54
N ILE A 28 49.71 -6.66 -33.53
CA ILE A 28 48.29 -6.30 -33.64
C ILE A 28 47.40 -7.56 -33.66
N ALA A 29 47.76 -8.58 -34.43
CA ALA A 29 47.00 -9.82 -34.50
C ALA A 29 47.01 -10.60 -33.18
N ARG A 30 48.13 -10.61 -32.44
CA ARG A 30 48.21 -11.20 -31.10
C ARG A 30 47.36 -10.45 -30.09
N ASP A 31 47.39 -9.12 -30.13
CA ASP A 31 46.57 -8.27 -29.27
C ASP A 31 45.08 -8.47 -29.58
N ALA A 32 44.73 -8.56 -30.86
CA ALA A 32 43.36 -8.77 -31.32
C ALA A 32 42.86 -10.21 -31.11
N GLN A 33 43.74 -11.21 -31.03
CA GLN A 33 43.37 -12.63 -30.90
C GLN A 33 42.44 -12.87 -29.70
N SER A 34 42.71 -12.21 -28.58
CA SER A 34 41.89 -12.33 -27.37
C SER A 34 40.44 -11.85 -27.56
N HIS A 35 40.20 -10.93 -28.49
CA HIS A 35 38.88 -10.41 -28.83
C HIS A 35 38.10 -11.31 -29.81
N LEU A 36 38.78 -12.25 -30.45
CA LEU A 36 38.19 -13.20 -31.40
C LEU A 36 37.81 -14.54 -30.75
N ILE A 37 38.23 -14.76 -29.50
CA ILE A 37 37.84 -15.94 -28.72
C ILE A 37 36.50 -15.63 -28.05
N PRO A 38 35.44 -16.42 -28.31
CA PRO A 38 34.17 -16.22 -27.63
C PRO A 38 34.36 -16.37 -26.12
N PRO A 39 33.68 -15.54 -25.32
CA PRO A 39 33.62 -15.69 -23.87
C PRO A 39 33.29 -17.13 -23.45
N GLN A 40 33.82 -17.54 -22.30
CA GLN A 40 33.48 -18.83 -21.72
C GLN A 40 31.98 -18.90 -21.44
N ASP A 41 31.31 -19.91 -21.98
CA ASP A 41 29.91 -20.20 -21.71
C ASP A 41 29.78 -20.86 -20.32
N ILE A 42 29.52 -20.04 -19.30
CA ILE A 42 29.36 -20.44 -17.91
C ILE A 42 28.17 -19.72 -17.28
N GLY A 43 27.36 -20.45 -16.51
CA GLY A 43 26.23 -19.87 -15.78
C GLY A 43 26.67 -19.00 -14.60
N THR A 44 25.83 -18.06 -14.17
CA THR A 44 26.13 -17.17 -13.03
C THR A 44 26.37 -17.95 -11.75
N ILE A 45 25.56 -18.98 -11.48
CA ILE A 45 25.69 -19.82 -10.28
C ILE A 45 27.02 -20.59 -10.31
N GLU A 46 27.35 -21.21 -11.44
CA GLU A 46 28.58 -21.99 -11.60
C GLU A 46 29.83 -21.11 -11.50
N CYS A 47 29.81 -19.93 -12.12
CA CYS A 47 30.89 -18.94 -12.00
C CYS A 47 31.07 -18.48 -10.55
N ALA A 48 29.96 -18.25 -9.83
CA ALA A 48 29.99 -17.79 -8.46
C ALA A 48 30.59 -18.84 -7.50
N GLU A 49 30.18 -20.10 -7.63
CA GLU A 49 30.67 -21.18 -6.77
C GLU A 49 32.13 -21.54 -6.99
N THR A 50 32.68 -21.21 -8.15
CA THR A 50 34.08 -21.50 -8.47
C THR A 50 34.99 -20.33 -8.18
N SER A 51 34.48 -19.09 -8.20
CA SER A 51 35.36 -17.93 -8.21
C SER A 51 34.87 -16.64 -7.56
N ARG A 52 33.62 -16.56 -7.04
CA ARG A 52 33.11 -15.34 -6.38
C ARG A 52 33.26 -15.42 -4.87
N TYR A 53 34.11 -14.56 -4.31
CA TYR A 53 34.36 -14.47 -2.88
C TYR A 53 33.69 -13.29 -2.19
N PHE A 54 33.02 -13.55 -1.08
CA PHE A 54 32.48 -12.52 -0.19
C PHE A 54 33.30 -12.44 1.10
N ARG A 55 33.21 -11.30 1.79
CA ARG A 55 33.80 -11.12 3.12
C ARG A 55 32.73 -11.06 4.20
N SER A 56 33.10 -11.43 5.41
CA SER A 56 32.28 -11.24 6.62
C SER A 56 31.95 -9.75 6.81
N PRO A 57 30.94 -9.39 7.63
CA PRO A 57 30.65 -8.00 7.97
C PRO A 57 31.83 -7.22 8.56
N LYS A 58 32.76 -7.92 9.22
CA LYS A 58 34.01 -7.35 9.79
C LYS A 58 35.15 -7.25 8.76
N GLY A 59 35.00 -7.88 7.59
CA GLY A 59 36.03 -7.91 6.54
C GLY A 59 37.19 -8.88 6.81
N ASP A 60 37.14 -9.64 7.91
CA ASP A 60 38.24 -10.46 8.42
C ASP A 60 38.28 -11.90 7.86
N LYS A 61 37.13 -12.40 7.40
CA LYS A 61 37.00 -13.74 6.81
C LYS A 61 36.48 -13.63 5.38
N LYS A 62 37.17 -14.30 4.47
CA LYS A 62 36.79 -14.48 3.06
C LYS A 62 36.16 -15.86 2.89
N PHE A 63 35.05 -15.95 2.17
CA PHE A 63 34.37 -17.20 1.87
C PHE A 63 33.84 -17.19 0.43
N LEU A 64 33.81 -18.37 -0.18
CA LEU A 64 33.29 -18.58 -1.52
C LEU A 64 31.75 -18.58 -1.47
N TRP A 65 31.10 -18.04 -2.50
CA TRP A 65 29.65 -18.09 -2.60
C TRP A 65 29.16 -19.54 -2.66
N ASN A 66 28.01 -19.82 -2.05
CA ASN A 66 27.46 -21.17 -1.94
C ASN A 66 25.95 -21.16 -2.17
N ARG A 67 25.49 -21.92 -3.18
CA ARG A 67 24.06 -21.99 -3.52
C ARG A 67 23.20 -22.54 -2.39
N SER A 68 23.72 -23.43 -1.55
CA SER A 68 22.94 -24.07 -0.49
C SER A 68 22.48 -23.11 0.60
N GLN A 69 23.08 -21.92 0.70
CA GLN A 69 22.64 -20.87 1.62
C GLN A 69 21.42 -20.11 1.08
N THR A 70 21.30 -19.98 -0.24
CA THR A 70 20.26 -19.19 -0.92
C THR A 70 19.76 -19.91 -2.19
N PRO A 71 19.25 -21.15 -2.07
CA PRO A 71 18.90 -22.01 -3.22
C PRO A 71 17.84 -21.39 -4.14
N TYR A 72 16.92 -20.60 -3.59
CA TYR A 72 15.91 -19.85 -4.35
C TYR A 72 16.49 -18.82 -5.33
N LEU A 73 17.77 -18.45 -5.22
CA LEU A 73 18.45 -17.54 -6.16
C LEU A 73 18.95 -18.23 -7.44
N ILE A 74 18.87 -19.56 -7.52
CA ILE A 74 19.21 -20.32 -8.74
C ILE A 74 18.28 -19.94 -9.90
N GLY A 75 16.98 -19.84 -9.64
CA GLY A 75 15.99 -19.41 -10.64
C GLY A 75 16.24 -18.01 -11.20
N PRO A 76 16.34 -16.96 -10.36
CA PRO A 76 16.67 -15.61 -10.81
C PRO A 76 17.97 -15.53 -11.62
N ALA A 77 18.97 -16.31 -11.25
CA ALA A 77 20.22 -16.39 -12.02
C ALA A 77 20.00 -17.02 -13.39
N LYS A 78 19.40 -18.22 -13.44
CA LYS A 78 19.25 -19.00 -14.66
C LYS A 78 18.24 -18.40 -15.64
N PHE A 79 17.03 -18.09 -15.16
CA PHE A 79 15.90 -17.64 -15.99
C PHE A 79 15.77 -16.11 -16.07
N GLY A 80 16.58 -15.37 -15.31
CA GLY A 80 16.58 -13.91 -15.32
C GLY A 80 17.89 -13.33 -15.85
N LEU A 81 18.99 -13.62 -15.16
CA LEU A 81 20.29 -12.99 -15.43
C LEU A 81 21.00 -13.63 -16.62
N ASP A 82 21.04 -14.96 -16.68
CA ASP A 82 21.69 -15.73 -17.73
C ASP A 82 20.84 -15.85 -19.02
N ASP A 83 19.51 -15.72 -18.90
CA ASP A 83 18.58 -15.72 -20.04
C ASP A 83 18.74 -14.43 -20.87
N ASP A 84 19.23 -14.56 -22.10
CA ASP A 84 19.48 -13.45 -23.02
C ASP A 84 18.20 -12.86 -23.65
N THR A 85 17.03 -13.45 -23.43
CA THR A 85 15.72 -12.89 -23.80
C THR A 85 15.15 -12.01 -22.69
N CYS A 86 15.53 -12.28 -21.44
CA CYS A 86 15.14 -11.49 -20.28
C CYS A 86 15.91 -10.16 -20.21
N ARG A 87 15.16 -9.06 -20.18
CA ARG A 87 15.66 -7.67 -20.11
C ARG A 87 15.52 -7.07 -18.73
N GLU A 88 14.63 -7.60 -17.89
CA GLU A 88 14.31 -7.02 -16.58
C GLU A 88 14.14 -8.14 -15.55
N VAL A 89 14.94 -8.10 -14.50
CA VAL A 89 14.89 -9.05 -13.38
C VAL A 89 14.42 -8.30 -12.15
N ILE A 90 13.18 -8.55 -11.74
CA ILE A 90 12.54 -7.80 -10.64
C ILE A 90 12.36 -8.70 -9.42
N MET A 91 12.93 -8.30 -8.28
CA MET A 91 13.04 -9.14 -7.09
C MET A 91 12.62 -8.41 -5.81
N PRO A 92 11.32 -8.39 -5.48
CA PRO A 92 10.84 -8.10 -4.13
C PRO A 92 11.43 -9.12 -3.16
N LYS A 93 12.04 -8.64 -2.06
CA LYS A 93 12.78 -9.51 -1.14
C LYS A 93 12.77 -8.99 0.30
N PRO A 94 13.00 -9.85 1.30
CA PRO A 94 13.29 -9.40 2.65
C PRO A 94 14.78 -9.03 2.76
N GLY A 95 15.13 -8.38 3.85
CA GLY A 95 16.51 -8.06 4.18
C GLY A 95 17.35 -9.32 4.30
N ARG A 96 18.62 -9.24 3.89
CA ARG A 96 19.61 -10.31 4.04
C ARG A 96 19.24 -11.66 3.38
N SER A 97 18.43 -11.63 2.33
CA SER A 97 18.07 -12.80 1.50
C SER A 97 19.00 -13.07 0.31
N GLY A 98 20.02 -12.24 0.09
CA GLY A 98 21.01 -12.47 -0.97
C GLY A 98 20.67 -11.89 -2.35
N GLY A 99 19.57 -11.15 -2.52
CA GLY A 99 19.22 -10.53 -3.81
C GLY A 99 20.31 -9.63 -4.41
N THR A 100 20.90 -8.73 -3.64
CA THR A 100 22.07 -7.94 -4.10
C THR A 100 23.26 -8.83 -4.45
N ALA A 101 23.52 -9.88 -3.65
CA ALA A 101 24.65 -10.76 -3.86
C ALA A 101 24.55 -11.53 -5.19
N ILE A 102 23.34 -11.93 -5.63
CA ILE A 102 23.21 -12.62 -6.91
C ILE A 102 23.46 -11.68 -8.11
N PHE A 103 23.08 -10.42 -8.00
CA PHE A 103 23.46 -9.42 -9.00
C PHE A 103 24.98 -9.17 -9.01
N GLU A 104 25.63 -9.12 -7.84
CA GLU A 104 27.10 -9.03 -7.77
C GLU A 104 27.80 -10.28 -8.34
N CYS A 105 27.19 -11.47 -8.23
CA CYS A 105 27.68 -12.69 -8.88
C CYS A 105 27.60 -12.58 -10.42
N TYR A 106 26.51 -12.01 -10.94
CA TYR A 106 26.36 -11.76 -12.38
C TYR A 106 27.36 -10.72 -12.89
N GLU A 107 27.52 -9.61 -12.17
CA GLU A 107 28.53 -8.58 -12.47
C GLU A 107 29.94 -9.19 -12.50
N HIS A 108 30.29 -10.00 -11.50
CA HIS A 108 31.55 -10.74 -11.44
C HIS A 108 31.74 -11.65 -12.66
N LYS A 109 30.72 -12.43 -13.04
CA LYS A 109 30.77 -13.27 -14.24
C LYS A 109 31.08 -12.45 -15.49
N LEU A 110 30.36 -11.34 -15.69
CA LEU A 110 30.54 -10.46 -16.84
C LEU A 110 31.93 -9.83 -16.87
N MET A 111 32.47 -9.38 -15.73
CA MET A 111 33.83 -8.84 -15.64
C MET A 111 34.92 -9.90 -15.85
N LYS A 112 34.67 -11.14 -15.39
CA LYS A 112 35.64 -12.24 -15.47
C LYS A 112 35.68 -12.88 -16.85
N HIS A 113 34.55 -13.19 -17.45
CA HIS A 113 34.47 -13.95 -18.70
C HIS A 113 34.03 -13.13 -19.91
N GLY A 114 33.26 -12.04 -19.71
CA GLY A 114 32.65 -11.27 -20.79
C GLY A 114 31.42 -11.96 -21.41
N PRO A 115 30.79 -11.34 -22.43
CA PRO A 115 31.05 -9.98 -22.90
C PRO A 115 30.56 -8.95 -21.88
N MET A 116 31.41 -7.99 -21.54
CA MET A 116 31.11 -6.99 -20.51
C MET A 116 30.48 -5.75 -21.15
N PRO A 117 29.26 -5.33 -20.74
CA PRO A 117 28.73 -4.02 -21.08
C PRO A 117 29.25 -2.95 -20.10
N ASP A 118 29.01 -1.68 -20.42
CA ASP A 118 29.06 -0.64 -19.38
C ASP A 118 27.97 -0.92 -18.32
N MET A 119 28.30 -0.69 -17.04
CA MET A 119 27.49 -1.04 -15.88
C MET A 119 27.21 0.16 -14.99
N LEU A 120 25.97 0.31 -14.55
CA LEU A 120 25.56 1.30 -13.55
C LEU A 120 24.94 0.61 -12.35
N ILE A 121 25.41 0.94 -11.16
CA ILE A 121 24.90 0.45 -9.89
C ILE A 121 24.26 1.63 -9.16
N TYR A 122 22.95 1.57 -8.95
CA TYR A 122 22.17 2.64 -8.31
C TYR A 122 21.80 2.30 -6.87
N LEU A 123 22.08 3.22 -5.95
CA LEU A 123 21.77 3.17 -4.51
C LEU A 123 21.00 4.43 -4.09
N GLY A 124 20.26 4.39 -2.98
CA GLY A 124 19.32 5.47 -2.60
C GLY A 124 19.99 6.78 -2.20
N SER A 125 21.15 6.71 -1.56
CA SER A 125 21.85 7.85 -0.98
C SER A 125 23.36 7.83 -1.23
N ASP A 126 24.00 9.00 -1.19
CA ASP A 126 25.46 9.08 -1.33
C ASP A 126 26.19 8.38 -0.17
N SER A 127 25.60 8.37 1.03
CA SER A 127 26.12 7.61 2.18
C SER A 127 26.09 6.09 1.95
N GLU A 128 25.07 5.57 1.26
CA GLU A 128 25.02 4.16 0.89
C GLU A 128 26.05 3.84 -0.19
N VAL A 129 26.25 4.75 -1.15
CA VAL A 129 27.31 4.63 -2.16
C VAL A 129 28.68 4.54 -1.50
N ASP A 130 29.01 5.46 -0.59
CA ASP A 130 30.29 5.44 0.13
C ASP A 130 30.46 4.14 0.93
N SER A 131 29.42 3.73 1.66
CA SER A 131 29.46 2.51 2.47
C SER A 131 29.65 1.24 1.62
N TYR A 132 28.97 1.17 0.47
CA TYR A 132 29.11 0.06 -0.47
C TYR A 132 30.48 0.06 -1.14
N CYS A 133 30.98 1.25 -1.54
CA CYS A 133 32.28 1.38 -2.16
C CYS A 133 33.44 0.99 -1.24
N ASP A 134 33.38 1.36 0.04
CA ASP A 134 34.42 1.06 1.04
C ASP A 134 34.53 -0.43 1.40
N LYS A 135 33.44 -1.18 1.19
CA LYS A 135 33.36 -2.61 1.51
C LYS A 135 33.14 -3.44 0.25
N GLY A 136 31.89 -3.55 -0.21
CA GLY A 136 31.50 -4.44 -1.31
C GLY A 136 32.31 -4.23 -2.59
N PHE A 137 32.25 -3.03 -3.15
CA PHE A 137 32.91 -2.73 -4.43
C PHE A 137 34.43 -2.84 -4.34
N LYS A 138 35.04 -2.32 -3.27
CA LYS A 138 36.48 -2.45 -3.04
C LYS A 138 36.91 -3.91 -2.90
N TYR A 139 36.20 -4.71 -2.10
CA TYR A 139 36.54 -6.12 -1.89
C TYR A 139 36.41 -6.94 -3.17
N LEU A 140 35.48 -6.59 -4.07
CA LEU A 140 35.39 -7.25 -5.37
C LEU A 140 36.71 -7.18 -6.15
N PHE A 141 37.41 -6.05 -6.16
CA PHE A 141 38.70 -5.96 -6.87
C PHE A 141 39.87 -6.48 -6.05
N GLU A 142 39.87 -6.32 -4.72
CA GLU A 142 40.93 -6.89 -3.86
C GLU A 142 40.95 -8.42 -3.88
N ASP A 143 39.77 -9.04 -3.93
CA ASP A 143 39.63 -10.48 -3.77
C ASP A 143 39.68 -11.27 -5.08
N HIS A 144 39.69 -10.59 -6.23
CA HIS A 144 39.68 -11.18 -7.57
C HIS A 144 40.76 -10.52 -8.45
N PRO A 145 42.05 -10.94 -8.28
CA PRO A 145 43.18 -10.31 -8.97
C PRO A 145 43.10 -10.37 -10.50
N ASP A 146 42.44 -11.39 -11.04
CA ASP A 146 42.18 -11.56 -12.47
C ASP A 146 41.24 -10.49 -13.04
N ILE A 147 40.26 -10.03 -12.25
CA ILE A 147 39.41 -8.88 -12.62
C ILE A 147 40.18 -7.56 -12.41
N ALA A 148 40.92 -7.44 -11.30
CA ALA A 148 41.72 -6.25 -11.03
C ALA A 148 42.79 -5.98 -12.11
N ALA A 149 43.38 -7.04 -12.67
CA ALA A 149 44.34 -6.94 -13.77
C ALA A 149 43.75 -6.36 -15.06
N LYS A 150 42.42 -6.35 -15.21
CA LYS A 150 41.72 -5.75 -16.36
C LYS A 150 41.39 -4.27 -16.16
N ILE A 151 41.70 -3.69 -15.00
CA ILE A 151 41.50 -2.26 -14.77
C ILE A 151 42.50 -1.47 -15.63
N GLY A 152 42.03 -0.44 -16.31
CA GLY A 152 42.88 0.42 -17.13
C GLY A 152 44.02 1.07 -16.31
N PRO A 153 45.19 1.32 -16.94
CA PRO A 153 46.37 1.79 -16.22
C PRO A 153 46.26 3.25 -15.75
N ASP A 154 45.34 4.03 -16.33
CA ASP A 154 45.17 5.44 -16.02
C ASP A 154 44.55 5.67 -14.63
N ARG A 155 44.98 6.74 -13.96
CA ARG A 155 44.38 7.12 -12.67
C ARG A 155 42.87 7.38 -12.76
N SER A 156 42.38 7.82 -13.92
CA SER A 156 40.94 8.02 -14.17
C SER A 156 40.15 6.72 -14.20
N ASP A 157 40.80 5.59 -14.47
CA ASP A 157 40.19 4.27 -14.66
C ASP A 157 40.02 3.51 -13.34
N ASN A 158 40.61 4.01 -12.25
CA ASN A 158 40.60 3.35 -10.95
C ASN A 158 40.16 4.31 -9.82
N LYS A 159 38.91 4.75 -9.84
CA LYS A 159 38.31 5.63 -8.81
C LYS A 159 37.55 4.82 -7.76
N LEU A 160 37.24 5.43 -6.61
CA LEU A 160 36.49 4.77 -5.54
C LEU A 160 35.08 4.34 -5.99
N LYS A 161 34.36 5.25 -6.66
CA LYS A 161 32.98 5.05 -7.14
C LYS A 161 32.90 4.59 -8.60
N ALA A 162 34.03 4.41 -9.29
CA ALA A 162 34.03 4.03 -10.70
C ALA A 162 35.31 3.30 -11.10
N LYS A 163 35.19 2.22 -11.87
CA LYS A 163 36.31 1.52 -12.50
C LYS A 163 36.12 1.43 -14.01
N LYS A 164 37.21 1.34 -14.76
CA LYS A 164 37.20 0.96 -16.17
C LYS A 164 37.84 -0.42 -16.30
N VAL A 165 37.02 -1.45 -16.45
CA VAL A 165 37.42 -2.87 -16.50
C VAL A 165 37.31 -3.35 -17.94
N ALA A 166 38.39 -3.86 -18.52
CA ALA A 166 38.46 -4.30 -19.92
C ALA A 166 37.92 -3.24 -20.91
N GLY A 167 38.22 -1.96 -20.64
CA GLY A 167 37.77 -0.83 -21.46
C GLY A 167 36.34 -0.34 -21.20
N ARG A 168 35.56 -1.01 -20.35
CA ARG A 168 34.15 -0.70 -20.03
C ARG A 168 33.99 -0.10 -18.65
N SER A 169 33.01 0.79 -18.47
CA SER A 169 32.80 1.46 -17.18
C SER A 169 31.96 0.62 -16.22
N VAL A 170 32.29 0.68 -14.93
CA VAL A 170 31.47 0.22 -13.81
C VAL A 170 31.36 1.37 -12.83
N GLU A 171 30.20 2.00 -12.75
CA GLU A 171 29.96 3.17 -11.89
C GLU A 171 28.95 2.86 -10.79
N VAL A 172 29.25 3.27 -9.56
CA VAL A 172 28.34 3.25 -8.42
C VAL A 172 27.82 4.67 -8.19
N LEU A 173 26.50 4.83 -8.22
CA LEU A 173 25.84 6.13 -8.27
C LEU A 173 24.70 6.19 -7.27
N GLN A 174 24.50 7.38 -6.70
CA GLN A 174 23.25 7.70 -6.05
C GLN A 174 22.15 7.85 -7.11
N ALA A 175 20.99 7.25 -6.88
CA ALA A 175 19.80 7.41 -7.69
C ALA A 175 19.20 8.81 -7.51
N ASN A 176 19.26 9.62 -8.56
CA ASN A 176 18.57 10.90 -8.65
C ASN A 176 18.32 11.24 -10.12
N SER A 177 17.50 12.27 -10.38
CA SER A 177 17.13 12.64 -11.74
C SER A 177 18.35 12.90 -12.63
N LYS A 178 19.42 13.53 -12.13
CA LYS A 178 20.62 13.84 -12.92
C LYS A 178 21.41 12.59 -13.30
N THR A 179 21.59 11.67 -12.36
CA THR A 179 22.40 10.47 -12.58
C THR A 179 21.74 9.47 -13.51
N ILE A 180 20.41 9.49 -13.61
CA ILE A 180 19.61 8.59 -14.45
C ILE A 180 19.38 9.17 -15.85
N THR A 181 19.12 10.47 -15.97
CA THR A 181 18.83 11.03 -17.29
C THR A 181 20.05 11.14 -18.21
N ALA A 182 21.26 11.20 -17.65
CA ALA A 182 22.47 11.49 -18.41
C ALA A 182 23.29 10.25 -18.81
N ARG A 183 22.91 9.04 -18.37
CA ARG A 183 23.71 7.82 -18.55
C ARG A 183 22.93 6.71 -19.23
N GLN A 184 23.67 5.83 -19.91
CA GLN A 184 23.18 4.63 -20.57
C GLN A 184 24.19 3.50 -20.30
N ALA A 185 23.69 2.31 -20.01
CA ALA A 185 24.49 1.12 -19.74
C ALA A 185 23.74 -0.14 -20.16
N GLY A 186 24.49 -1.16 -20.58
CA GLY A 186 23.93 -2.47 -20.95
C GLY A 186 23.48 -3.28 -19.74
N TRP A 187 24.08 -3.05 -18.58
CA TRP A 187 23.62 -3.59 -17.30
C TRP A 187 23.37 -2.48 -16.28
N MET A 188 22.18 -2.47 -15.68
CA MET A 188 21.84 -1.58 -14.57
C MET A 188 21.40 -2.40 -13.37
N ARG A 189 22.14 -2.34 -12.27
CA ARG A 189 21.69 -2.83 -10.96
C ARG A 189 21.04 -1.70 -10.19
N VAL A 190 19.87 -1.98 -9.61
CA VAL A 190 19.09 -1.06 -8.80
C VAL A 190 18.79 -1.76 -7.48
N ASP A 191 19.50 -1.38 -6.43
CA ASP A 191 19.25 -1.90 -5.09
C ASP A 191 18.41 -0.88 -4.29
N GLU A 192 17.46 -1.40 -3.51
CA GLU A 192 16.63 -0.63 -2.57
C GLU A 192 15.84 0.50 -3.24
N ILE A 193 15.25 0.25 -4.41
CA ILE A 193 14.46 1.24 -5.19
C ILE A 193 13.37 1.93 -4.35
N ASP A 194 12.78 1.23 -3.37
CA ASP A 194 11.75 1.77 -2.49
C ASP A 194 12.27 2.86 -1.53
N THR A 195 13.59 2.97 -1.37
CA THR A 195 14.24 4.06 -0.60
C THR A 195 14.50 5.31 -1.43
N PHE A 196 14.32 5.23 -2.76
CA PHE A 196 14.58 6.35 -3.65
C PHE A 196 13.54 7.45 -3.45
N GLN A 197 13.81 8.63 -4.02
CA GLN A 197 12.83 9.71 -4.03
C GLN A 197 11.50 9.22 -4.66
N PRO A 198 10.32 9.50 -4.08
CA PRO A 198 9.06 8.86 -4.48
C PRO A 198 8.75 8.94 -5.98
N LYS A 199 8.94 10.11 -6.59
CA LYS A 199 8.74 10.31 -8.05
C LYS A 199 9.66 9.41 -8.88
N LEU A 200 10.88 9.21 -8.40
CA LEU A 200 11.85 8.37 -9.07
C LEU A 200 11.53 6.89 -8.87
N ALA A 201 11.20 6.47 -7.64
CA ALA A 201 10.81 5.08 -7.36
C ALA A 201 9.63 4.62 -8.23
N ALA A 202 8.64 5.49 -8.47
CA ALA A 202 7.47 5.19 -9.29
C ALA A 202 7.74 5.15 -10.80
N SER A 203 8.84 5.74 -11.28
CA SER A 203 9.11 5.89 -12.72
C SER A 203 10.45 5.28 -13.16
N PHE A 204 11.24 4.72 -12.25
CA PHE A 204 12.61 4.27 -12.53
C PHE A 204 12.65 3.24 -13.66
N LEU A 205 11.76 2.24 -13.62
CA LEU A 205 11.73 1.18 -14.63
C LEU A 205 11.47 1.77 -16.02
N GLU A 206 10.51 2.68 -16.16
CA GLU A 206 10.22 3.39 -17.40
C GLU A 206 11.43 4.23 -17.87
N GLN A 207 12.06 4.98 -16.97
CA GLN A 207 13.27 5.74 -17.28
C GLN A 207 14.39 4.82 -17.79
N SER A 208 14.60 3.66 -17.17
CA SER A 208 15.60 2.69 -17.60
C SER A 208 15.32 2.17 -19.02
N ARG A 209 14.05 1.95 -19.37
CA ARG A 209 13.61 1.54 -20.73
C ARG A 209 13.88 2.65 -21.75
N ILE A 210 13.54 3.90 -21.42
CA ILE A 210 13.77 5.06 -22.30
C ILE A 210 15.26 5.22 -22.59
N ARG A 211 16.12 5.13 -21.57
CA ARG A 211 17.57 5.31 -21.71
C ARG A 211 18.24 4.15 -22.44
N GLY A 212 17.77 2.92 -22.24
CA GLY A 212 18.31 1.75 -22.91
C GLY A 212 17.77 1.51 -24.33
N ARG A 213 16.91 2.39 -24.88
CA ARG A 213 16.24 2.16 -26.18
C ARG A 213 17.21 1.90 -27.34
N GLN A 214 18.34 2.62 -27.39
CA GLN A 214 19.35 2.43 -28.45
C GLN A 214 20.15 1.13 -28.30
N LEU A 215 20.18 0.53 -27.11
CA LEU A 215 20.86 -0.74 -26.86
C LEU A 215 20.03 -1.94 -27.36
N GLY A 216 18.72 -1.74 -27.55
CA GLY A 216 17.81 -2.79 -27.98
C GLY A 216 17.86 -4.01 -27.05
N SER A 217 18.14 -5.17 -27.62
CA SER A 217 18.31 -6.42 -26.87
C SER A 217 19.50 -6.40 -25.90
N HIS A 218 20.48 -5.52 -26.04
CA HIS A 218 21.64 -5.54 -25.12
C HIS A 218 21.36 -4.92 -23.75
N ARG A 219 20.17 -4.31 -23.56
CA ARG A 219 19.79 -3.73 -22.26
C ARG A 219 19.30 -4.81 -21.30
N LYS A 220 19.86 -4.83 -20.10
CA LYS A 220 19.35 -5.60 -18.96
C LYS A 220 19.35 -4.77 -17.67
N VAL A 221 18.30 -4.92 -16.87
CA VAL A 221 18.12 -4.23 -15.58
C VAL A 221 17.77 -5.23 -14.49
N GLY A 222 18.49 -5.21 -13.38
CA GLY A 222 18.14 -5.93 -12.16
C GLY A 222 17.63 -4.96 -11.10
N ILE A 223 16.42 -5.17 -10.58
CA ILE A 223 15.83 -4.36 -9.51
C ILE A 223 15.53 -5.25 -8.31
N THR A 224 16.02 -4.87 -7.13
CA THR A 224 15.70 -5.57 -5.89
C THR A 224 15.47 -4.59 -4.75
N SER A 225 14.48 -4.85 -3.90
CA SER A 225 14.16 -4.03 -2.74
C SER A 225 13.21 -4.75 -1.80
N HIS A 226 13.07 -4.21 -0.59
CA HIS A 226 11.91 -4.48 0.25
C HIS A 226 10.69 -3.73 -0.34
N PRO A 227 9.48 -4.32 -0.37
CA PRO A 227 8.30 -3.69 -0.96
C PRO A 227 7.65 -2.67 0.00
N ASP A 228 8.43 -1.69 0.47
CA ASP A 228 8.02 -0.68 1.46
C ASP A 228 6.95 0.28 0.90
N LEU A 229 6.93 0.54 -0.42
CA LEU A 229 6.01 1.50 -1.06
C LEU A 229 4.68 0.88 -1.53
N GLY A 230 4.48 -0.43 -1.34
CA GLY A 230 3.29 -1.16 -1.77
C GLY A 230 3.16 -1.30 -3.29
N TRP A 231 2.02 -1.76 -3.80
CA TRP A 231 1.91 -2.12 -5.23
C TRP A 231 1.91 -0.94 -6.20
N ALA A 232 1.77 0.29 -5.71
CA ALA A 232 1.62 1.48 -6.55
C ALA A 232 2.97 2.10 -6.97
N SER A 233 4.09 1.70 -6.35
CA SER A 233 5.41 2.25 -6.62
C SER A 233 6.51 1.24 -6.28
N GLY A 234 7.75 1.51 -6.72
CA GLY A 234 8.92 0.73 -6.29
C GLY A 234 8.97 -0.67 -6.87
N VAL A 235 9.59 -1.60 -6.12
CA VAL A 235 9.87 -2.96 -6.62
C VAL A 235 8.61 -3.78 -6.86
N ALA A 236 7.58 -3.58 -6.04
CA ALA A 236 6.34 -4.32 -6.17
C ALA A 236 5.56 -3.92 -7.42
N GLN A 237 5.46 -2.62 -7.73
CA GLN A 237 4.91 -2.14 -8.99
C GLN A 237 5.72 -2.66 -10.19
N ALA A 238 7.05 -2.64 -10.11
CA ALA A 238 7.88 -3.21 -11.17
C ALA A 238 7.60 -4.72 -11.36
N TRP A 239 7.33 -5.45 -10.28
CA TRP A 239 7.02 -6.87 -10.33
C TRP A 239 5.65 -7.14 -10.95
N THR A 240 4.64 -6.31 -10.73
CA THR A 240 3.32 -6.48 -11.39
C THR A 240 3.37 -6.29 -12.90
N LEU A 241 4.39 -5.59 -13.41
CA LEU A 241 4.65 -5.43 -14.85
C LEU A 241 5.55 -6.54 -15.43
N SER A 242 6.00 -7.48 -14.61
CA SER A 242 6.81 -8.64 -15.01
C SER A 242 5.96 -9.90 -15.12
N SER A 243 6.61 -11.06 -15.31
CA SER A 243 5.97 -12.39 -15.29
C SER A 243 5.43 -12.85 -13.93
N LYS A 244 5.40 -11.96 -12.92
CA LYS A 244 4.81 -12.16 -11.58
C LYS A 244 5.21 -13.48 -10.90
N GLY A 245 6.50 -13.80 -10.93
CA GLY A 245 6.98 -15.07 -10.40
C GLY A 245 6.85 -15.21 -8.88
N ILE A 246 6.28 -16.32 -8.46
CA ILE A 246 6.15 -16.76 -7.06
C ILE A 246 6.85 -18.10 -6.85
N TYR A 247 7.24 -18.38 -5.61
CA TYR A 247 7.93 -19.62 -5.26
C TYR A 247 6.95 -20.72 -4.84
N ILE A 248 7.15 -21.95 -5.32
CA ILE A 248 6.32 -23.13 -5.02
C ILE A 248 7.17 -24.16 -4.30
N MET A 249 6.65 -24.72 -3.21
CA MET A 249 7.30 -25.75 -2.40
C MET A 249 6.33 -26.91 -2.15
N GLN A 250 6.87 -28.11 -2.02
CA GLN A 250 6.10 -29.31 -1.73
C GLN A 250 6.11 -29.63 -0.24
N CYS A 251 4.95 -29.91 0.37
CA CYS A 251 4.90 -30.35 1.76
C CYS A 251 5.46 -31.78 1.90
N PRO A 252 6.45 -32.04 2.78
CA PRO A 252 7.06 -33.36 2.93
C PRO A 252 6.11 -34.39 3.57
N ASN A 253 5.02 -33.95 4.20
CA ASN A 253 4.11 -34.84 4.92
C ASN A 253 2.95 -35.32 4.05
N CYS A 254 2.41 -34.46 3.19
CA CYS A 254 1.23 -34.80 2.36
C CYS A 254 1.50 -34.71 0.85
N GLY A 255 2.68 -34.29 0.41
CA GLY A 255 3.04 -34.15 -1.00
C GLY A 255 2.37 -32.97 -1.72
N GLY A 256 1.50 -32.21 -1.06
CA GLY A 256 0.79 -31.08 -1.65
C GLY A 256 1.68 -29.85 -1.84
N HIS A 257 1.56 -29.20 -2.99
CA HIS A 257 2.31 -28.00 -3.38
C HIS A 257 1.59 -26.71 -2.97
N ALA A 258 2.35 -25.71 -2.55
CA ALA A 258 1.84 -24.41 -2.14
C ALA A 258 2.95 -23.34 -2.20
N SER A 259 2.56 -22.07 -2.11
CA SER A 259 3.50 -20.94 -2.06
C SER A 259 3.65 -20.38 -0.65
N PRO A 260 4.83 -19.89 -0.22
CA PRO A 260 4.92 -19.12 1.02
C PRO A 260 4.24 -17.74 0.92
N TYR A 261 4.15 -17.19 -0.30
CA TYR A 261 3.47 -15.93 -0.58
C TYR A 261 2.97 -15.88 -2.03
N PRO A 262 1.73 -16.31 -2.29
CA PRO A 262 1.14 -16.27 -3.62
C PRO A 262 0.77 -14.85 -4.08
N THR A 263 0.73 -13.87 -3.19
CA THR A 263 0.27 -12.49 -3.47
C THR A 263 -1.22 -12.44 -3.85
N LYS A 264 -1.76 -11.24 -4.12
CA LYS A 264 -3.13 -11.08 -4.61
C LYS A 264 -3.34 -11.51 -6.07
N PHE A 265 -2.26 -11.72 -6.82
CA PHE A 265 -2.31 -12.06 -8.24
C PHE A 265 -2.40 -13.57 -8.51
N TRP A 266 -2.26 -14.40 -7.47
CA TRP A 266 -2.41 -15.85 -7.54
C TRP A 266 -3.39 -16.36 -6.46
N PRO A 267 -4.67 -15.94 -6.49
CA PRO A 267 -5.63 -16.20 -5.41
C PRO A 267 -5.92 -17.68 -5.20
N ASP A 268 -5.79 -18.49 -6.26
CA ASP A 268 -6.07 -19.93 -6.23
C ASP A 268 -4.88 -20.77 -5.72
N VAL A 269 -3.72 -20.15 -5.51
CA VAL A 269 -2.52 -20.84 -5.00
C VAL A 269 -2.57 -20.93 -3.47
N PRO A 270 -2.57 -22.14 -2.88
CA PRO A 270 -2.58 -22.31 -1.44
C PRO A 270 -1.32 -21.74 -0.78
N ARG A 271 -1.46 -21.25 0.47
CA ARG A 271 -0.40 -20.51 1.17
C ARG A 271 0.15 -21.24 2.40
N PHE A 272 1.46 -21.44 2.47
CA PHE A 272 2.15 -21.75 3.73
C PHE A 272 2.15 -20.54 4.66
N ARG A 273 1.77 -20.73 5.93
CA ARG A 273 1.68 -19.64 6.91
C ARG A 273 2.59 -19.90 8.10
N LEU A 274 3.22 -18.84 8.60
CA LEU A 274 3.84 -18.91 9.92
C LEU A 274 2.74 -18.95 10.98
N VAL A 275 2.75 -19.98 11.82
CA VAL A 275 1.83 -20.14 12.94
C VAL A 275 2.61 -20.25 14.24
N TYR A 276 2.03 -19.74 15.31
CA TYR A 276 2.54 -19.83 16.66
C TYR A 276 1.38 -19.56 17.64
N GLU A 277 1.54 -20.00 18.88
CA GLU A 277 0.55 -19.77 19.93
C GLU A 277 0.52 -18.28 20.31
N LYS A 278 -0.64 -17.66 20.13
CA LYS A 278 -0.89 -16.27 20.51
C LYS A 278 -1.45 -16.21 21.92
N MET A 279 -1.30 -15.04 22.56
CA MET A 279 -1.92 -14.78 23.86
C MET A 279 -3.43 -15.00 23.77
N PRO A 280 -4.02 -15.87 24.62
CA PRO A 280 -5.46 -16.09 24.64
C PRO A 280 -6.23 -14.80 24.93
N GLU A 281 -7.45 -14.72 24.41
CA GLU A 281 -8.34 -13.60 24.70
C GLU A 281 -8.59 -13.47 26.20
N GLY A 282 -8.54 -12.23 26.72
CA GLY A 282 -8.68 -11.95 28.16
C GLY A 282 -7.43 -12.27 29.02
N ALA A 283 -6.39 -12.91 28.47
CA ALA A 283 -5.14 -13.10 29.17
C ALA A 283 -4.28 -11.82 29.20
N ALA A 284 -3.47 -11.64 30.24
CA ALA A 284 -2.55 -10.52 30.40
C ALA A 284 -1.10 -10.99 30.47
N TRP A 285 -0.57 -11.48 29.36
CA TRP A 285 0.83 -11.92 29.30
C TRP A 285 1.78 -10.72 29.15
N PRO A 286 2.87 -10.64 29.93
CA PRO A 286 3.92 -9.66 29.67
C PRO A 286 4.56 -9.94 28.31
N LEU A 287 5.11 -8.90 27.67
CA LEU A 287 5.75 -9.01 26.35
C LEU A 287 6.80 -10.13 26.32
N SER A 288 7.61 -10.29 27.37
CA SER A 288 8.61 -11.35 27.47
C SER A 288 8.01 -12.76 27.39
N LYS A 289 6.82 -12.97 27.97
CA LYS A 289 6.11 -14.25 27.87
C LYS A 289 5.54 -14.46 26.47
N ARG A 290 4.93 -13.42 25.86
CA ARG A 290 4.41 -13.49 24.49
C ARG A 290 5.48 -13.88 23.48
N LEU A 291 6.62 -13.19 23.53
CA LEU A 291 7.76 -13.47 22.65
C LEU A 291 8.28 -14.90 22.86
N LYS A 292 8.46 -15.32 24.12
CA LYS A 292 8.95 -16.67 24.43
C LYS A 292 8.01 -17.77 23.93
N VAL A 293 6.68 -17.60 24.10
CA VAL A 293 5.70 -18.57 23.60
C VAL A 293 5.68 -18.59 22.08
N ALA A 294 5.74 -17.43 21.42
CA ALA A 294 5.83 -17.35 19.97
C ALA A 294 7.05 -18.11 19.44
N GLU A 295 8.23 -17.91 20.04
CA GLU A 295 9.46 -18.63 19.65
C GLU A 295 9.36 -20.15 19.85
N GLN A 296 8.80 -20.59 20.97
CA GLN A 296 8.75 -22.01 21.34
C GLN A 296 7.72 -22.82 20.55
N THR A 297 6.70 -22.15 20.00
CA THR A 297 5.57 -22.79 19.30
C THR A 297 5.55 -22.49 17.81
N ALA A 298 6.55 -21.75 17.30
CA ALA A 298 6.62 -21.35 15.91
C ALA A 298 6.79 -22.56 14.97
N ALA A 299 5.93 -22.62 13.96
CA ALA A 299 6.03 -23.58 12.87
C ALA A 299 5.51 -22.95 11.56
N MET A 300 5.96 -23.48 10.42
CA MET A 300 5.34 -23.18 9.14
C MET A 300 4.22 -24.19 8.88
N GLN A 301 2.97 -23.75 8.82
CA GLN A 301 1.83 -24.62 8.61
C GLN A 301 1.55 -24.87 7.13
N CYS A 302 1.36 -26.16 6.79
CA CYS A 302 0.88 -26.58 5.48
C CYS A 302 -0.63 -26.25 5.31
N PRO A 303 -1.05 -25.64 4.19
CA PRO A 303 -2.47 -25.35 3.95
C PRO A 303 -3.31 -26.61 3.70
N HIS A 304 -2.69 -27.72 3.32
CA HIS A 304 -3.38 -28.95 2.92
C HIS A 304 -3.64 -29.89 4.10
N CYS A 305 -2.58 -30.24 4.83
CA CYS A 305 -2.65 -31.20 5.95
C CYS A 305 -2.56 -30.54 7.32
N LEU A 306 -2.48 -29.21 7.38
CA LEU A 306 -2.40 -28.39 8.61
C LEU A 306 -1.23 -28.71 9.55
N THR A 307 -0.30 -29.58 9.14
CA THR A 307 0.85 -29.94 9.96
C THR A 307 1.80 -28.76 10.06
N GLY A 308 2.30 -28.50 11.28
CA GLY A 308 3.37 -27.56 11.54
C GLY A 308 4.73 -28.16 11.16
N LEU A 309 5.46 -27.44 10.30
CA LEU A 309 6.76 -27.84 9.77
C LEU A 309 7.86 -27.05 10.49
N ASP A 310 8.88 -27.76 10.95
CA ASP A 310 10.05 -27.15 11.59
C ASP A 310 11.01 -26.51 10.57
N ASP A 311 12.07 -25.86 11.06
CA ASP A 311 13.06 -25.22 10.18
C ASP A 311 13.81 -26.22 9.30
N LYS A 312 14.07 -27.44 9.79
CA LYS A 312 14.77 -28.47 9.01
C LYS A 312 13.92 -28.90 7.82
N GLN A 313 12.63 -29.14 8.04
CA GLN A 313 11.67 -29.47 6.99
C GLN A 313 11.49 -28.30 6.03
N ARG A 314 11.25 -27.09 6.54
CA ARG A 314 11.13 -25.87 5.72
C ARG A 314 12.34 -25.67 4.82
N PHE A 315 13.56 -25.82 5.35
CA PHE A 315 14.79 -25.67 4.56
C PHE A 315 14.95 -26.74 3.49
N ALA A 316 14.64 -28.01 3.81
CA ALA A 316 14.64 -29.09 2.84
C ALA A 316 13.66 -28.82 1.70
N MET A 317 12.45 -28.32 2.00
CA MET A 317 11.47 -27.96 0.98
C MET A 317 11.98 -26.90 -0.01
N VAL A 318 12.73 -25.91 0.47
CA VAL A 318 13.33 -24.89 -0.40
C VAL A 318 14.45 -25.50 -1.25
N ASP A 319 15.27 -26.38 -0.67
CA ASP A 319 16.33 -27.09 -1.40
C ASP A 319 15.74 -27.99 -2.50
N ASP A 320 14.68 -28.74 -2.20
CA ASP A 320 13.99 -29.64 -3.12
C ASP A 320 13.30 -28.85 -4.26
N ALA A 321 12.60 -27.76 -3.92
CA ALA A 321 11.99 -26.87 -4.92
C ALA A 321 13.06 -26.29 -5.86
N ALA A 322 14.19 -25.84 -5.33
CA ALA A 322 15.28 -25.31 -6.13
C ALA A 322 15.95 -26.35 -7.02
N ALA A 323 15.92 -27.63 -6.65
CA ALA A 323 16.42 -28.73 -7.48
C ALA A 323 15.39 -29.23 -8.52
N GLY A 324 14.11 -28.95 -8.29
CA GLY A 324 12.99 -29.41 -9.12
C GLY A 324 12.72 -28.56 -10.38
N PRO A 325 11.60 -28.84 -11.08
CA PRO A 325 11.16 -28.09 -12.25
C PRO A 325 11.03 -26.59 -11.97
N GLY A 326 11.43 -25.76 -12.93
CA GLY A 326 11.42 -24.29 -12.79
C GLY A 326 12.31 -23.75 -11.66
N ASN A 327 13.15 -24.58 -11.03
CA ASN A 327 13.89 -24.25 -9.80
C ASN A 327 12.96 -23.66 -8.70
N GLY A 328 11.71 -24.10 -8.67
CA GLY A 328 10.68 -23.69 -7.71
C GLY A 328 9.91 -22.42 -8.09
N TRP A 329 10.16 -21.82 -9.26
CA TRP A 329 9.49 -20.59 -9.69
C TRP A 329 8.34 -20.85 -10.67
N MET A 330 7.17 -20.33 -10.32
CA MET A 330 5.97 -20.33 -11.15
C MET A 330 5.68 -18.91 -11.62
N HIS A 331 5.40 -18.74 -12.91
CA HIS A 331 5.15 -17.44 -13.56
C HIS A 331 3.80 -17.40 -14.28
N GLU A 332 3.39 -16.22 -14.75
CA GLU A 332 2.24 -16.07 -15.67
C GLU A 332 2.35 -17.02 -16.87
N GLY A 333 1.22 -17.55 -17.32
CA GLY A 333 1.13 -18.65 -18.30
C GLY A 333 1.08 -20.05 -17.67
N GLN A 334 1.51 -20.20 -16.42
CA GLN A 334 1.52 -21.47 -15.69
C GLN A 334 0.39 -21.56 -14.67
N THR A 335 0.05 -22.79 -14.28
CA THR A 335 -0.93 -23.09 -13.23
C THR A 335 -0.34 -24.04 -12.20
N LEU A 336 -0.84 -23.99 -10.97
CA LEU A 336 -0.45 -24.94 -9.93
C LEU A 336 -1.46 -26.09 -9.85
N ASP A 337 -0.97 -27.31 -10.05
CA ASP A 337 -1.65 -28.51 -9.57
C ASP A 337 -1.09 -28.89 -8.19
N ILE A 338 -1.99 -29.23 -7.26
CA ILE A 338 -1.60 -29.48 -5.87
C ILE A 338 -0.68 -30.71 -5.77
N GLU A 339 -0.90 -31.75 -6.57
CA GLU A 339 -0.13 -32.99 -6.50
C GLU A 339 1.07 -32.96 -7.45
N ALA A 340 0.87 -32.52 -8.69
CA ALA A 340 1.89 -32.52 -9.72
C ALA A 340 2.83 -31.31 -9.67
N GLY A 341 2.46 -30.23 -8.99
CA GLY A 341 3.22 -29.00 -8.91
C GLY A 341 2.95 -28.06 -10.09
N ILE A 342 3.99 -27.41 -10.60
CA ILE A 342 3.85 -26.38 -11.65
C ILE A 342 3.56 -27.06 -13.00
N ILE A 343 2.46 -26.66 -13.66
CA ILE A 343 2.04 -27.14 -14.97
C ILE A 343 2.04 -25.99 -15.97
N GLY A 344 2.45 -26.30 -17.20
CA GLY A 344 2.46 -25.37 -18.32
C GLY A 344 3.79 -24.64 -18.49
N GLU A 345 3.87 -23.86 -19.57
CA GLU A 345 5.03 -23.03 -19.89
C GLU A 345 4.76 -21.58 -19.49
N PRO A 346 5.78 -20.85 -19.01
CA PRO A 346 5.62 -19.45 -18.69
C PRO A 346 5.40 -18.62 -19.96
N ASP A 347 4.55 -17.61 -19.88
CA ASP A 347 4.33 -16.65 -20.95
C ASP A 347 5.65 -15.98 -21.36
N GLU A 348 5.76 -15.66 -22.64
CA GLU A 348 6.87 -14.84 -23.14
C GLU A 348 6.77 -13.44 -22.55
N ASN A 349 7.73 -13.11 -21.68
CA ASN A 349 7.81 -11.79 -21.08
C ASN A 349 9.28 -11.37 -20.95
N PRO A 350 9.70 -10.23 -21.55
CA PRO A 350 11.06 -9.72 -21.40
C PRO A 350 11.36 -9.26 -19.97
N ALA A 351 10.37 -9.23 -19.07
CA ALA A 351 10.54 -8.95 -17.65
C ALA A 351 10.16 -10.18 -16.81
N ARG A 352 11.11 -10.68 -16.01
CA ARG A 352 10.93 -11.82 -15.10
C ARG A 352 10.90 -11.34 -13.65
N GLY A 353 9.82 -11.66 -12.95
CA GLY A 353 9.62 -11.34 -11.54
C GLY A 353 9.96 -12.52 -10.64
N PHE A 354 10.57 -12.26 -9.48
CA PHE A 354 10.95 -13.29 -8.50
C PHE A 354 10.65 -12.80 -7.08
N TRP A 355 9.46 -13.09 -6.54
CA TRP A 355 9.08 -12.69 -5.19
C TRP A 355 9.70 -13.62 -4.14
N ILE A 356 10.72 -13.14 -3.43
CA ILE A 356 11.35 -13.88 -2.33
C ILE A 356 10.63 -13.54 -1.03
N HIS A 357 10.18 -14.54 -0.30
CA HIS A 357 9.48 -14.39 0.98
C HIS A 357 10.35 -14.83 2.16
N GLY A 358 10.11 -14.28 3.37
CA GLY A 358 10.86 -14.59 4.59
C GLY A 358 10.92 -16.09 4.93
N LEU A 359 9.83 -16.83 4.65
CA LEU A 359 9.78 -18.29 4.84
C LEU A 359 10.72 -19.09 3.91
N MET A 360 11.23 -18.48 2.84
CA MET A 360 12.23 -19.11 1.96
C MET A 360 13.65 -18.95 2.52
N VAL A 361 13.88 -17.95 3.38
CA VAL A 361 15.22 -17.56 3.83
C VAL A 361 15.73 -18.54 4.87
N LYS A 362 16.85 -19.20 4.57
CA LYS A 362 17.51 -20.20 5.43
C LYS A 362 18.32 -19.61 6.59
N ALA A 363 18.58 -18.31 6.55
CA ALA A 363 19.37 -17.59 7.55
C ALA A 363 18.54 -17.08 8.74
N ILE A 364 17.21 -17.23 8.70
CA ILE A 364 16.28 -16.84 9.76
C ILE A 364 15.41 -18.04 10.12
N THR A 365 15.20 -18.29 11.40
CA THR A 365 14.39 -19.41 11.92
C THR A 365 12.91 -19.06 12.01
N ASN A 366 12.04 -20.07 12.07
CA ASN A 366 10.62 -19.87 12.37
C ASN A 366 10.43 -19.14 13.71
N ALA A 367 11.28 -19.44 14.70
CA ALA A 367 11.26 -18.79 16.01
C ALA A 367 11.57 -17.28 15.93
N GLU A 368 12.60 -16.89 15.18
CA GLU A 368 12.95 -15.48 14.95
C GLU A 368 11.85 -14.74 14.18
N LEU A 369 11.31 -15.36 13.12
CA LEU A 369 10.18 -14.79 12.36
C LEU A 369 8.96 -14.55 13.28
N ALA A 370 8.64 -15.51 14.15
CA ALA A 370 7.53 -15.41 15.08
C ALA A 370 7.80 -14.34 16.16
N ARG A 371 9.04 -14.23 16.64
CA ARG A 371 9.45 -13.20 17.60
C ARG A 371 9.27 -11.79 17.02
N ASP A 372 9.72 -11.57 15.79
CA ASP A 372 9.62 -10.27 15.13
C ASP A 372 8.15 -9.88 14.88
N LEU A 373 7.35 -10.82 14.37
CA LEU A 373 5.93 -10.60 14.12
C LEU A 373 5.13 -10.39 15.42
N GLU A 374 5.37 -11.19 16.45
CA GLU A 374 4.70 -11.03 17.74
C GLU A 374 5.13 -9.74 18.46
N GLY A 375 6.39 -9.37 18.35
CA GLY A 375 6.90 -8.09 18.85
C GLY A 375 6.24 -6.90 18.17
N ALA A 376 6.05 -6.95 16.85
CA ALA A 376 5.33 -5.94 16.09
C ALA A 376 3.83 -5.91 16.46
N ASN A 377 3.18 -7.07 16.58
CA ASN A 377 1.78 -7.17 17.00
C ASN A 377 1.55 -6.62 18.41
N ALA A 378 2.41 -6.94 19.37
CA ALA A 378 2.33 -6.41 20.73
C ALA A 378 2.57 -4.89 20.76
N HIS A 379 3.47 -4.38 19.92
CA HIS A 379 3.64 -2.93 19.76
C HIS A 379 2.37 -2.29 19.22
N TYR A 380 1.80 -2.81 18.12
CA TYR A 380 0.57 -2.31 17.54
C TYR A 380 -0.59 -2.35 18.54
N GLN A 381 -0.76 -3.43 19.30
CA GLN A 381 -1.84 -3.55 20.29
C GLN A 381 -1.70 -2.53 21.43
N SER A 382 -0.47 -2.16 21.81
CA SER A 382 -0.22 -1.21 22.90
C SER A 382 -0.24 0.25 22.46
N THR A 383 0.27 0.57 21.26
CA THR A 383 0.43 1.95 20.78
C THR A 383 -0.56 2.35 19.70
N ARG A 384 -1.23 1.37 19.06
CA ARG A 384 -2.00 1.51 17.81
C ARG A 384 -1.19 2.06 16.63
N LYS A 385 0.14 2.07 16.72
CA LYS A 385 1.03 2.47 15.62
C LYS A 385 1.43 1.25 14.79
N VAL A 386 1.35 1.42 13.47
CA VAL A 386 1.59 0.36 12.48
C VAL A 386 3.02 0.34 11.95
N ASP A 387 3.87 1.28 12.36
CA ASP A 387 5.24 1.46 11.90
C ASP A 387 6.09 0.18 12.02
N LYS A 388 6.08 -0.47 13.19
CA LYS A 388 6.81 -1.72 13.39
C LYS A 388 6.23 -2.89 12.60
N LEU A 389 4.90 -2.95 12.48
CA LEU A 389 4.23 -4.01 11.73
C LEU A 389 4.55 -3.89 10.23
N ARG A 390 4.48 -2.67 9.70
CA ARG A 390 4.93 -2.36 8.33
C ARG A 390 6.39 -2.75 8.11
N GLN A 391 7.27 -2.37 9.04
CA GLN A 391 8.69 -2.70 8.95
C GLN A 391 8.93 -4.22 8.94
N VAL A 392 8.26 -4.98 9.81
CA VAL A 392 8.41 -6.44 9.87
C VAL A 392 7.85 -7.09 8.62
N LEU A 393 6.64 -6.74 8.18
CA LEU A 393 6.07 -7.32 6.97
C LEU A 393 6.95 -7.05 5.75
N ALA A 394 7.33 -5.80 5.49
CA ALA A 394 8.11 -5.45 4.31
C ALA A 394 9.56 -5.97 4.38
N LYS A 395 10.25 -5.83 5.51
CA LYS A 395 11.69 -6.11 5.59
C LYS A 395 12.05 -7.50 6.07
N VAL A 396 11.18 -8.18 6.81
CA VAL A 396 11.44 -9.55 7.29
C VAL A 396 10.72 -10.57 6.42
N PHE A 397 9.46 -10.31 6.07
CA PHE A 397 8.66 -11.24 5.26
C PHE A 397 8.68 -10.93 3.76
N ALA A 398 8.95 -9.68 3.38
CA ALA A 398 8.68 -9.16 2.03
C ALA A 398 7.20 -9.21 1.65
N GLU A 399 6.33 -8.99 2.63
CA GLU A 399 4.92 -8.79 2.41
C GLU A 399 4.63 -7.31 2.35
N ILE A 400 3.78 -6.89 1.42
CA ILE A 400 3.27 -5.53 1.43
C ILE A 400 2.37 -5.38 2.64
N PHE A 401 2.67 -4.37 3.45
CA PHE A 401 1.76 -3.89 4.47
C PHE A 401 0.62 -3.14 3.78
N GLU A 402 -0.30 -3.91 3.22
CA GLU A 402 -1.70 -3.53 3.16
C GLU A 402 -2.07 -3.40 4.63
N GLY A 403 -2.43 -2.21 5.11
CA GLY A 403 -2.65 -1.98 6.53
C GLY A 403 -3.66 -2.98 7.10
N ALA A 404 -4.04 -2.81 8.36
CA ALA A 404 -5.31 -3.38 8.80
C ALA A 404 -6.51 -2.67 8.09
N GLY A 405 -6.42 -2.45 6.77
CA GLY A 405 -7.24 -1.58 5.93
C GLY A 405 -6.46 -0.60 5.01
N ALA A 406 -5.40 -1.01 4.28
CA ALA A 406 -4.90 -0.19 3.16
C ALA A 406 -5.27 -0.87 1.84
N GLY A 407 -6.27 -0.37 1.10
CA GLY A 407 -6.20 0.96 0.50
C GLY A 407 -5.63 0.90 -0.93
N GLN A 408 -5.81 -0.23 -1.62
CA GLN A 408 -5.76 -0.30 -3.07
C GLN A 408 -7.08 -0.93 -3.51
N ASP A 409 -7.84 -0.19 -4.32
CA ASP A 409 -9.27 -0.40 -4.67
C ASP A 409 -10.27 0.28 -3.72
N LEU A 410 -9.84 1.29 -2.95
CA LEU A 410 -10.77 2.23 -2.33
C LEU A 410 -11.16 3.31 -3.35
N ASP A 411 -12.10 2.96 -4.23
CA ASP A 411 -12.79 3.91 -5.08
C ASP A 411 -14.31 3.84 -4.85
N SER A 412 -15.02 4.79 -5.44
CA SER A 412 -16.48 4.90 -5.30
C SER A 412 -17.19 3.64 -5.81
N ALA A 413 -16.67 3.01 -6.88
CA ALA A 413 -17.23 1.77 -7.42
C ALA A 413 -17.06 0.57 -6.48
N GLY A 414 -15.90 0.43 -5.84
CA GLY A 414 -15.60 -0.60 -4.85
C GLY A 414 -16.47 -0.48 -3.61
N LEU A 415 -16.69 0.74 -3.11
CA LEU A 415 -17.61 0.99 -2.00
C LEU A 415 -19.07 0.68 -2.37
N GLN A 416 -19.51 1.05 -3.57
CA GLN A 416 -20.86 0.73 -4.05
C GLN A 416 -21.06 -0.78 -4.24
N LYS A 417 -20.04 -1.52 -4.67
CA LYS A 417 -20.12 -2.99 -4.77
C LYS A 417 -20.32 -3.63 -3.40
N ARG A 418 -19.69 -3.09 -2.35
CA ARG A 418 -19.89 -3.57 -0.96
C ARG A 418 -21.33 -3.39 -0.47
N ALA A 419 -22.00 -2.30 -0.84
CA ALA A 419 -23.44 -2.13 -0.57
C ALA A 419 -24.27 -3.27 -1.19
N ARG A 420 -23.89 -3.76 -2.38
CA ARG A 420 -24.62 -4.80 -3.12
C ARG A 420 -24.32 -6.23 -2.66
N VAL A 421 -23.13 -6.52 -2.13
CA VAL A 421 -22.71 -7.90 -1.76
C VAL A 421 -23.43 -8.44 -0.52
N LEU A 422 -24.00 -7.57 0.33
CA LEU A 422 -24.83 -8.00 1.47
C LEU A 422 -26.19 -8.59 1.04
N LEU A 423 -26.51 -8.59 -0.26
CA LEU A 423 -27.60 -9.35 -0.85
C LEU A 423 -27.13 -10.81 -1.00
N THR A 424 -27.40 -11.67 -0.02
CA THR A 424 -27.26 -13.12 -0.27
C THR A 424 -28.33 -13.54 -1.28
N ASP A 425 -27.98 -14.44 -2.20
CA ASP A 425 -28.92 -15.05 -3.18
C ASP A 425 -30.08 -15.83 -2.49
N GLU A 426 -30.07 -15.92 -1.16
CA GLU A 426 -31.07 -16.60 -0.31
C GLU A 426 -32.06 -15.64 0.38
N ALA A 427 -31.94 -14.32 0.25
CA ALA A 427 -32.82 -13.35 0.91
C ALA A 427 -34.15 -13.13 0.16
N VAL A 428 -35.07 -14.09 0.28
CA VAL A 428 -36.42 -14.06 -0.35
C VAL A 428 -37.37 -13.01 0.29
N ASN A 429 -36.94 -12.26 1.31
CA ASN A 429 -37.79 -11.30 2.03
C ASN A 429 -37.14 -9.90 2.09
N ASP A 430 -37.76 -8.93 1.41
CA ASP A 430 -37.36 -7.52 1.31
C ASP A 430 -37.19 -6.84 2.68
N ASP A 431 -37.78 -7.40 3.74
CA ASP A 431 -37.67 -6.86 5.10
C ASP A 431 -36.34 -7.10 5.82
N LEU A 432 -35.50 -8.01 5.30
CA LEU A 432 -34.21 -8.37 5.90
C LEU A 432 -33.00 -7.70 5.25
N ILE A 433 -33.22 -6.89 4.21
CA ILE A 433 -32.15 -6.22 3.45
C ILE A 433 -31.72 -4.91 4.14
N PHE A 434 -30.41 -4.69 4.21
CA PHE A 434 -29.83 -3.41 4.66
C PHE A 434 -29.93 -2.34 3.57
N ARG A 435 -31.05 -1.62 3.58
CA ARG A 435 -31.35 -0.48 2.69
C ARG A 435 -31.46 0.83 3.45
N VAL A 436 -31.40 1.93 2.70
CA VAL A 436 -31.48 3.30 3.24
C VAL A 436 -32.66 3.43 4.21
N GLY A 437 -32.37 3.99 5.39
CA GLY A 437 -33.39 4.23 6.42
C GLY A 437 -33.70 3.02 7.32
N ARG A 438 -32.99 1.90 7.20
CA ARG A 438 -33.11 0.74 8.11
C ARG A 438 -31.82 0.49 8.91
N CYS A 439 -31.96 0.04 10.15
CA CYS A 439 -30.85 -0.19 11.06
C CYS A 439 -30.55 -1.70 11.18
N PRO A 440 -29.32 -2.16 10.86
CA PRO A 440 -28.90 -3.53 11.11
C PRO A 440 -28.93 -3.90 12.60
N PRO A 441 -29.21 -5.18 12.94
CA PRO A 441 -29.33 -5.62 14.34
C PRO A 441 -28.01 -5.58 15.13
N SER A 442 -26.87 -5.56 14.43
CA SER A 442 -25.53 -5.42 15.02
C SER A 442 -25.22 -4.01 15.52
N VAL A 443 -25.95 -3.00 15.05
CA VAL A 443 -25.78 -1.60 15.46
C VAL A 443 -26.18 -1.43 16.92
N ARG A 444 -25.29 -0.83 17.71
CA ARG A 444 -25.50 -0.53 19.13
C ARG A 444 -26.04 0.88 19.37
N PHE A 445 -25.68 1.84 18.53
CA PHE A 445 -26.18 3.22 18.56
C PHE A 445 -25.90 3.93 17.24
N ILE A 446 -26.59 5.06 17.00
CA ILE A 446 -26.49 5.82 15.76
C ILE A 446 -26.01 7.24 16.05
N THR A 447 -25.02 7.73 15.30
CA THR A 447 -24.67 9.16 15.26
C THR A 447 -25.08 9.75 13.92
N ALA A 448 -25.32 11.05 13.90
CA ALA A 448 -25.60 11.79 12.69
C ALA A 448 -24.69 13.01 12.59
N ALA A 449 -24.43 13.45 11.36
CA ALA A 449 -23.72 14.69 11.10
C ALA A 449 -24.52 15.59 10.16
N VAL A 450 -24.36 16.89 10.35
CA VAL A 450 -24.94 17.94 9.52
C VAL A 450 -23.84 18.93 9.16
N ASP A 451 -23.57 19.03 7.86
CA ASP A 451 -22.75 20.09 7.30
C ASP A 451 -23.66 21.22 6.76
N VAL A 452 -23.31 22.46 7.08
CA VAL A 452 -24.18 23.63 6.89
C VAL A 452 -23.67 24.43 5.70
N GLY A 453 -24.39 24.36 4.58
CA GLY A 453 -24.15 25.17 3.40
C GLY A 453 -25.01 26.42 3.33
N HIS A 454 -24.69 27.32 2.39
CA HIS A 454 -25.40 28.60 2.19
C HIS A 454 -26.92 28.45 1.95
N GLY A 455 -27.38 27.35 1.37
CA GLY A 455 -28.80 27.06 1.08
C GLY A 455 -29.13 25.58 1.17
N LYS A 456 -28.36 24.83 1.97
CA LYS A 456 -28.51 23.38 2.11
C LYS A 456 -28.04 22.91 3.49
N PHE A 457 -28.58 21.79 3.94
CA PHE A 457 -28.00 20.96 5.00
C PHE A 457 -27.65 19.60 4.41
N ASP A 458 -26.39 19.21 4.46
CA ASP A 458 -25.96 17.87 4.10
C ASP A 458 -25.99 16.99 5.34
N VAL A 459 -26.81 15.92 5.30
CA VAL A 459 -27.11 15.10 6.47
C VAL A 459 -26.70 13.67 6.21
N SER A 460 -25.99 13.06 7.16
CA SER A 460 -25.60 11.65 7.15
C SER A 460 -25.92 10.98 8.48
N PHE A 461 -26.22 9.68 8.44
CA PHE A 461 -26.46 8.83 9.60
C PHE A 461 -25.60 7.59 9.56
N ARG A 462 -24.95 7.27 10.69
CA ARG A 462 -24.07 6.12 10.83
C ARG A 462 -24.35 5.34 12.11
N GLY A 463 -24.62 4.06 11.95
CA GLY A 463 -24.70 3.09 13.05
C GLY A 463 -23.31 2.61 13.45
N TRP A 464 -23.12 2.29 14.72
CA TRP A 464 -21.86 1.85 15.29
C TRP A 464 -22.02 0.63 16.19
N ASP A 465 -21.00 -0.20 16.24
CA ASP A 465 -20.82 -1.18 17.32
C ASP A 465 -19.66 -0.81 18.27
N LEU A 466 -19.27 -1.74 19.13
CA LEU A 466 -18.23 -1.54 20.15
C LEU A 466 -16.81 -1.73 19.60
N GLU A 467 -16.66 -2.37 18.44
CA GLU A 467 -15.38 -2.52 17.74
C GLU A 467 -15.15 -1.38 16.74
N SER A 468 -15.99 -0.34 16.80
CA SER A 468 -16.01 0.78 15.85
C SER A 468 -16.28 0.37 14.40
N ARG A 469 -16.85 -0.82 14.16
CA ARG A 469 -17.48 -1.12 12.87
C ARG A 469 -18.68 -0.22 12.71
N SER A 470 -18.99 0.13 11.46
CA SER A 470 -19.99 1.13 11.14
C SER A 470 -20.87 0.76 9.98
N TRP A 471 -22.10 1.27 10.00
CA TRP A 471 -23.09 1.09 8.95
C TRP A 471 -23.54 2.46 8.47
N TRP A 472 -23.29 2.81 7.22
CA TRP A 472 -23.79 4.05 6.62
C TRP A 472 -25.27 3.87 6.26
N ILE A 473 -26.15 4.42 7.09
CA ILE A 473 -27.59 4.09 7.10
C ILE A 473 -28.37 4.95 6.11
N ASP A 474 -28.05 6.25 6.02
CA ASP A 474 -28.75 7.19 5.16
C ASP A 474 -27.89 8.44 4.92
N ARG A 475 -28.05 9.05 3.73
CA ARG A 475 -27.37 10.26 3.29
C ARG A 475 -28.26 11.04 2.32
N PHE A 476 -28.56 12.30 2.65
CA PHE A 476 -29.34 13.19 1.79
C PHE A 476 -29.06 14.67 2.08
N THR A 477 -29.50 15.53 1.16
CA THR A 477 -29.34 16.99 1.27
C THR A 477 -30.70 17.67 1.39
N ILE A 478 -30.91 18.41 2.49
CA ILE A 478 -32.12 19.23 2.69
C ILE A 478 -31.90 20.60 2.04
N ARG A 479 -32.74 20.97 1.07
CA ARG A 479 -32.71 22.30 0.42
C ARG A 479 -33.97 23.12 0.65
N GLN A 480 -35.02 22.47 1.13
CA GLN A 480 -36.34 23.06 1.29
C GLN A 480 -36.94 22.59 2.61
N ARG A 481 -37.85 23.40 3.14
CA ARG A 481 -38.72 22.99 4.25
C ARG A 481 -40.16 23.33 3.94
N ARG A 482 -41.07 22.64 4.63
CA ARG A 482 -42.50 22.97 4.61
C ARG A 482 -42.74 24.21 5.47
N TRP A 483 -43.43 25.19 4.91
CA TRP A 483 -43.82 26.41 5.62
C TRP A 483 -45.17 26.23 6.33
N PRO A 484 -45.56 27.15 7.25
CA PRO A 484 -46.84 27.06 7.95
C PRO A 484 -48.07 26.99 7.03
N ASP A 485 -47.96 27.47 5.79
CA ASP A 485 -48.99 27.39 4.75
C ASP A 485 -48.95 26.07 3.95
N GLY A 486 -48.10 25.11 4.33
CA GLY A 486 -47.98 23.79 3.70
C GLY A 486 -47.06 23.74 2.48
N VAL A 487 -46.55 24.88 2.00
CA VAL A 487 -45.76 24.97 0.76
C VAL A 487 -44.27 24.72 1.04
N MET A 488 -43.60 23.93 0.19
CA MET A 488 -42.16 23.74 0.23
C MET A 488 -41.46 24.98 -0.35
N ARG A 489 -40.51 25.55 0.40
CA ARG A 489 -39.67 26.66 -0.10
C ARG A 489 -38.22 26.47 0.32
N ASP A 490 -37.32 27.07 -0.46
CA ASP A 490 -35.89 27.02 -0.24
C ASP A 490 -35.49 27.57 1.13
N ILE A 491 -34.56 26.86 1.78
CA ILE A 491 -33.96 27.29 3.04
C ILE A 491 -32.83 28.27 2.80
N ARG A 492 -32.61 29.16 3.76
CA ARG A 492 -31.51 30.11 3.82
C ARG A 492 -30.92 30.07 5.23
N PRO A 493 -30.14 29.03 5.57
CA PRO A 493 -29.57 28.85 6.90
C PRO A 493 -28.80 30.06 7.44
N PRO A 494 -28.04 30.83 6.62
CA PRO A 494 -27.38 32.06 7.06
C PRO A 494 -28.33 33.23 7.34
N ASP A 495 -29.59 33.19 6.89
CA ASP A 495 -30.54 34.33 6.96
C ASP A 495 -31.68 34.10 7.95
N ARG A 496 -32.18 32.86 8.09
CA ARG A 496 -33.39 32.56 8.89
C ARG A 496 -33.16 31.41 9.86
N ILE A 497 -33.39 31.64 11.16
CA ILE A 497 -33.22 30.61 12.18
C ILE A 497 -34.34 29.56 12.15
N GLU A 498 -35.55 29.95 11.73
CA GLU A 498 -36.71 29.06 11.55
C GLU A 498 -36.46 28.00 10.47
N ASP A 499 -35.51 28.24 9.56
CA ASP A 499 -35.15 27.25 8.55
C ASP A 499 -34.39 26.06 9.14
N TRP A 500 -33.80 26.22 10.33
CA TRP A 500 -33.10 25.15 11.03
C TRP A 500 -34.06 24.15 11.70
N ASP A 501 -35.32 24.52 11.90
CA ASP A 501 -36.34 23.66 12.54
C ASP A 501 -36.57 22.36 11.74
N VAL A 502 -36.23 22.35 10.45
CA VAL A 502 -36.24 21.12 9.62
C VAL A 502 -35.30 20.03 10.16
N LEU A 503 -34.24 20.41 10.88
CA LEU A 503 -33.30 19.47 11.50
C LEU A 503 -33.89 18.78 12.74
N TYR A 504 -35.06 19.17 13.23
CA TYR A 504 -35.75 18.39 14.26
C TYR A 504 -36.10 16.99 13.78
N GLU A 505 -36.44 16.83 12.50
CA GLU A 505 -36.68 15.52 11.88
C GLU A 505 -35.42 14.65 11.87
N VAL A 506 -34.23 15.26 11.81
CA VAL A 506 -32.93 14.58 11.90
C VAL A 506 -32.64 14.15 13.34
N ILE A 507 -32.88 15.03 14.32
CA ILE A 507 -32.59 14.78 15.74
C ILE A 507 -33.54 13.73 16.33
N ASP A 508 -34.80 13.76 15.92
CA ASP A 508 -35.85 12.89 16.44
C ASP A 508 -36.00 11.60 15.63
N ARG A 509 -35.22 11.45 14.55
CA ARG A 509 -35.27 10.27 13.69
C ARG A 509 -35.02 8.98 14.47
N ARG A 510 -35.79 7.96 14.08
CA ARG A 510 -35.64 6.58 14.55
C ARG A 510 -35.56 5.67 13.33
N PHE A 511 -34.67 4.69 13.39
CA PHE A 511 -34.41 3.75 12.31
C PHE A 511 -34.94 2.36 12.69
N PRO A 512 -35.94 1.83 11.97
CA PRO A 512 -36.46 0.48 12.21
C PRO A 512 -35.35 -0.56 12.18
N ILE A 513 -35.33 -1.46 13.17
CA ILE A 513 -34.31 -2.48 13.31
C ILE A 513 -34.68 -3.69 12.45
N ILE A 514 -33.77 -4.06 11.55
CA ILE A 514 -33.93 -5.20 10.65
C ILE A 514 -34.07 -6.48 11.49
N GLY A 515 -35.08 -7.28 11.18
CA GLY A 515 -35.39 -8.52 11.92
C GLY A 515 -36.04 -8.32 13.29
N ARG A 516 -36.35 -7.07 13.69
CA ARG A 516 -37.01 -6.77 14.98
C ARG A 516 -38.19 -5.82 14.78
N LEU A 517 -39.31 -6.38 14.31
CA LEU A 517 -40.54 -5.64 13.98
C LEU A 517 -41.06 -4.78 15.15
N GLY A 518 -41.42 -3.53 14.86
CA GLY A 518 -41.98 -2.58 15.84
C GLY A 518 -40.96 -1.99 16.81
N TRP A 519 -39.66 -2.14 16.54
CA TRP A 519 -38.59 -1.51 17.31
C TRP A 519 -37.68 -0.71 16.39
N SER A 520 -37.33 0.50 16.84
CA SER A 520 -36.40 1.37 16.15
C SER A 520 -35.26 1.85 17.04
N MET A 521 -34.10 2.08 16.43
CA MET A 521 -32.94 2.68 17.07
C MET A 521 -33.01 4.22 16.94
N PRO A 522 -32.98 4.98 18.06
CA PRO A 522 -32.94 6.44 18.00
C PRO A 522 -31.54 6.96 17.60
N VAL A 523 -31.49 8.18 17.08
CA VAL A 523 -30.22 8.91 16.91
C VAL A 523 -29.69 9.35 18.27
N ALA A 524 -28.49 8.92 18.63
CA ALA A 524 -27.83 9.18 19.91
C ALA A 524 -27.28 10.61 19.98
N ALA A 525 -26.62 11.08 18.92
CA ALA A 525 -26.02 12.41 18.84
C ALA A 525 -26.02 12.94 17.41
N VAL A 526 -26.19 14.26 17.25
CA VAL A 526 -26.13 14.98 15.97
C VAL A 526 -25.01 16.02 16.05
N CYS A 527 -23.94 15.84 15.28
CA CYS A 527 -22.87 16.81 15.14
C CYS A 527 -23.21 17.84 14.06
N ILE A 528 -23.15 19.13 14.37
CA ILE A 528 -23.45 20.21 13.42
C ILE A 528 -22.19 21.06 13.25
N ASP A 529 -21.71 21.21 12.02
CA ASP A 529 -20.62 22.15 11.74
C ASP A 529 -21.09 23.59 11.89
N SER A 530 -20.45 24.29 12.82
CA SER A 530 -20.67 25.69 13.14
C SER A 530 -19.53 26.58 12.63
N GLY A 531 -18.62 26.00 11.83
CA GLY A 531 -17.33 26.57 11.44
C GLY A 531 -17.38 27.77 10.50
N ASP A 532 -18.39 27.88 9.63
CA ASP A 532 -18.55 29.01 8.73
C ASP A 532 -19.10 30.23 9.52
N GLY A 533 -18.33 31.33 9.51
CA GLY A 533 -18.56 32.49 10.37
C GLY A 533 -19.93 33.15 10.20
N ASN A 534 -20.62 32.89 9.09
CA ASN A 534 -21.96 33.38 8.79
C ASN A 534 -23.09 32.59 9.46
N VAL A 535 -22.84 31.36 9.92
CA VAL A 535 -23.86 30.47 10.50
C VAL A 535 -23.61 30.10 11.96
N THR A 536 -22.42 30.41 12.50
CA THR A 536 -22.01 30.04 13.88
C THR A 536 -23.05 30.42 14.94
N TRP A 537 -23.60 31.64 14.87
CA TRP A 537 -24.61 32.08 15.85
C TRP A 537 -25.92 31.32 15.73
N LYS A 538 -26.37 31.01 14.51
CA LYS A 538 -27.61 30.28 14.27
C LYS A 538 -27.52 28.83 14.69
N ALA A 539 -26.38 28.19 14.45
CA ALA A 539 -26.09 26.86 14.98
C ALA A 539 -26.20 26.84 16.53
N ARG A 540 -25.62 27.84 17.19
CA ARG A 540 -25.70 27.99 18.65
C ARG A 540 -27.13 28.21 19.13
N GLU A 541 -27.88 29.11 18.51
CA GLU A 541 -29.27 29.36 18.90
C GLU A 541 -30.16 28.13 18.66
N PHE A 542 -29.97 27.43 17.53
CA PHE A 542 -30.68 26.17 17.24
C PHE A 542 -30.37 25.08 18.29
N ALA A 543 -29.12 24.95 18.71
CA ALA A 543 -28.74 24.01 19.77
C ALA A 543 -29.43 24.36 21.11
N ARG A 544 -29.54 25.65 21.47
CA ARG A 544 -30.30 26.07 22.66
C ARG A 544 -31.78 25.75 22.54
N ARG A 545 -32.41 26.08 21.40
CA ARG A 545 -33.82 25.74 21.13
C ARG A 545 -34.05 24.24 21.24
N SER A 546 -33.13 23.42 20.71
CA SER A 546 -33.20 21.96 20.81
C SER A 546 -33.21 21.47 22.26
N ILE A 547 -32.34 22.00 23.13
CA ILE A 547 -32.32 21.66 24.56
C ILE A 547 -33.61 22.11 25.25
N ARG A 548 -34.06 23.35 25.01
CA ARG A 548 -35.32 23.90 25.58
C ARG A 548 -36.54 23.07 25.17
N ASN A 549 -36.52 22.52 23.95
CA ASN A 549 -37.55 21.64 23.42
C ASN A 549 -37.37 20.16 23.84
N GLY A 550 -36.56 19.87 24.86
CA GLY A 550 -36.45 18.53 25.44
C GLY A 550 -35.53 17.55 24.70
N ARG A 551 -34.75 17.99 23.69
CA ARG A 551 -33.89 17.10 22.88
C ARG A 551 -32.53 16.89 23.54
N TYR A 552 -32.55 16.21 24.68
CA TYR A 552 -31.37 15.81 25.44
C TYR A 552 -31.60 14.45 26.11
N TRP A 553 -30.50 13.77 26.47
CA TRP A 553 -30.54 12.57 27.31
C TRP A 553 -30.31 12.94 28.77
N GLY A 554 -30.85 12.15 29.71
CA GLY A 554 -30.69 12.39 31.14
C GLY A 554 -31.73 13.34 31.73
N ARG A 555 -31.38 14.01 32.85
CA ARG A 555 -32.31 14.86 33.60
C ARG A 555 -32.23 16.31 33.12
N ALA A 556 -33.34 17.06 33.20
CA ALA A 556 -33.40 18.48 32.85
C ALA A 556 -32.37 19.35 33.60
N SER A 557 -32.02 18.96 34.83
CA SER A 557 -31.02 19.65 35.66
C SER A 557 -29.58 19.41 35.23
N ASN A 558 -29.32 18.37 34.43
CA ASN A 558 -28.01 18.08 33.86
C ASN A 558 -28.20 17.40 32.49
N PRO A 559 -28.69 18.14 31.48
CA PRO A 559 -29.03 17.57 30.20
C PRO A 559 -27.76 17.17 29.47
N TRP A 560 -27.79 16.05 28.75
CA TRP A 560 -26.80 15.69 27.75
C TRP A 560 -27.38 16.04 26.38
N PRO A 561 -27.04 17.19 25.77
CA PRO A 561 -27.70 17.64 24.55
C PRO A 561 -27.53 16.66 23.39
N LYS A 562 -28.59 16.37 22.63
CA LYS A 562 -28.46 15.54 21.41
C LYS A 562 -27.68 16.27 20.32
N VAL A 563 -27.78 17.60 20.27
CA VAL A 563 -27.03 18.45 19.33
C VAL A 563 -25.63 18.75 19.89
N ARG A 564 -24.61 18.52 19.08
CA ARG A 564 -23.20 18.76 19.36
C ARG A 564 -22.65 19.75 18.35
N LEU A 565 -22.20 20.91 18.84
CA LEU A 565 -21.60 21.91 17.98
C LEU A 565 -20.13 21.58 17.77
N ILE A 566 -19.72 21.50 16.52
CA ILE A 566 -18.35 21.20 16.13
C ILE A 566 -17.80 22.34 15.27
N LYS A 567 -16.48 22.46 15.23
CA LYS A 567 -15.76 23.39 14.38
C LYS A 567 -14.41 22.79 14.00
N GLY A 568 -13.97 22.96 12.76
CA GLY A 568 -12.63 22.54 12.37
C GLY A 568 -11.53 23.34 13.08
N ALA A 569 -10.57 22.65 13.69
CA ALA A 569 -9.39 23.27 14.26
C ALA A 569 -8.46 23.80 13.15
N LYS A 570 -7.78 24.93 13.42
CA LYS A 570 -6.86 25.54 12.44
C LYS A 570 -5.54 24.78 12.27
N SER A 571 -5.17 23.95 13.26
CA SER A 571 -3.93 23.17 13.23
C SER A 571 -4.18 21.77 12.67
N SER A 572 -3.33 21.33 11.74
CA SER A 572 -3.35 19.96 11.21
C SER A 572 -2.94 18.91 12.24
N THR A 573 -2.27 19.32 13.33
CA THR A 573 -1.87 18.43 14.44
C THR A 573 -2.85 18.44 15.61
N ALA A 574 -3.99 19.13 15.47
CA ALA A 574 -5.02 19.12 16.50
C ALA A 574 -5.57 17.70 16.72
N PRO A 575 -5.86 17.30 17.97
CA PRO A 575 -6.44 15.99 18.25
C PRO A 575 -7.82 15.88 17.59
N ALA A 576 -8.18 14.67 17.14
CA ALA A 576 -9.48 14.38 16.51
C ALA A 576 -10.67 14.91 17.35
N LEU A 577 -10.66 14.64 18.65
CA LEU A 577 -11.56 15.24 19.63
C LEU A 577 -10.75 15.92 20.75
N PRO A 578 -11.02 17.19 21.09
CA PRO A 578 -10.30 17.88 22.15
C PRO A 578 -10.71 17.36 23.54
N VAL A 579 -9.76 17.34 24.48
CA VAL A 579 -9.99 16.90 25.87
C VAL A 579 -10.98 17.81 26.60
N VAL A 580 -10.97 19.11 26.30
CA VAL A 580 -11.83 20.11 26.93
C VAL A 580 -12.57 20.90 25.84
N PRO A 581 -13.91 20.78 25.73
CA PRO A 581 -14.69 21.60 24.81
C PRO A 581 -14.77 23.05 25.27
N ARG A 582 -14.96 23.95 24.32
CA ARG A 582 -15.19 25.37 24.57
C ARG A 582 -16.61 25.57 25.11
N LYS A 583 -16.72 26.30 26.23
CA LYS A 583 -18.02 26.73 26.76
C LYS A 583 -18.50 27.98 26.03
N VAL A 584 -19.77 27.98 25.60
CA VAL A 584 -20.43 29.10 24.94
C VAL A 584 -21.61 29.56 25.79
N ASN A 585 -21.35 30.55 26.65
CA ASN A 585 -22.32 31.15 27.59
C ASN A 585 -22.66 32.61 27.25
N LYS A 586 -22.14 33.14 26.14
CA LYS A 586 -22.41 34.52 25.68
C LYS A 586 -22.96 34.55 24.26
N ASP A 587 -23.78 35.55 23.98
CA ASP A 587 -24.27 35.86 22.63
C ASP A 587 -23.29 36.74 21.83
N GLU A 588 -23.65 37.08 20.60
CA GLU A 588 -22.85 37.94 19.71
C GLU A 588 -22.64 39.37 20.25
N HIS A 589 -23.51 39.81 21.17
CA HIS A 589 -23.44 41.10 21.86
C HIS A 589 -22.76 41.01 23.23
N GLY A 590 -22.21 39.84 23.58
CA GLY A 590 -21.51 39.60 24.84
C GLY A 590 -22.42 39.41 26.06
N ARG A 591 -23.73 39.31 25.87
CA ARG A 591 -24.72 39.07 26.94
C ARG A 591 -24.75 37.60 27.32
N GLU A 592 -24.96 37.32 28.60
CA GLU A 592 -25.06 35.94 29.09
C GLU A 592 -26.32 35.26 28.55
N VAL A 593 -26.17 34.01 28.11
CA VAL A 593 -27.24 33.23 27.49
C VAL A 593 -27.23 31.79 27.99
N GLU A 594 -28.39 31.32 28.41
CA GLU A 594 -28.65 29.96 28.89
C GLU A 594 -29.54 29.18 27.91
N PRO A 595 -29.36 27.84 27.75
CA PRO A 595 -28.35 27.02 28.41
C PRO A 595 -26.94 27.25 27.85
N VAL A 596 -25.91 27.11 28.71
CA VAL A 596 -24.51 27.06 28.28
C VAL A 596 -24.27 25.87 27.34
N LEU A 597 -23.69 26.14 26.18
CA LEU A 597 -23.37 25.11 25.18
C LEU A 597 -21.90 24.68 25.26
N LEU A 598 -21.63 23.49 24.73
CA LEU A 598 -20.29 22.97 24.49
C LEU A 598 -20.03 22.93 22.98
N GLU A 599 -18.94 23.56 22.56
CA GLU A 599 -18.46 23.60 21.18
C GLU A 599 -17.10 22.91 21.10
N PHE A 600 -16.95 21.98 20.15
CA PHE A 600 -15.77 21.11 20.04
C PHE A 600 -14.94 21.50 18.82
N GLU A 601 -13.68 21.90 19.04
CA GLU A 601 -12.73 22.16 17.95
C GLU A 601 -12.05 20.85 17.53
N LEU A 602 -12.48 20.28 16.40
CA LEU A 602 -12.07 18.96 15.92
C LEU A 602 -10.81 19.03 15.05
N GLY A 603 -9.89 18.09 15.27
CA GLY A 603 -8.77 17.81 14.36
C GLY A 603 -9.25 17.13 13.08
N VAL A 604 -9.75 17.91 12.12
CA VAL A 604 -10.36 17.42 10.87
C VAL A 604 -9.40 16.53 10.08
N PHE A 605 -8.11 16.86 10.07
CA PHE A 605 -7.09 16.07 9.37
C PHE A 605 -7.05 14.62 9.85
N GLY A 606 -6.90 14.40 11.16
CA GLY A 606 -6.84 13.05 11.73
C GLY A 606 -8.16 12.29 11.60
N LEU A 607 -9.30 12.99 11.68
CA LEU A 607 -10.62 12.37 11.45
C LEU A 607 -10.81 11.90 10.01
N LYS A 608 -10.32 12.66 9.02
CA LYS A 608 -10.36 12.27 7.60
C LYS A 608 -9.44 11.09 7.31
N GLU A 609 -8.22 11.11 7.85
CA GLU A 609 -7.28 10.00 7.74
C GLU A 609 -7.90 8.71 8.30
N GLN A 610 -8.45 8.79 9.52
CA GLN A 610 -9.14 7.67 10.17
C GLN A 610 -10.37 7.18 9.36
N ALA A 611 -11.14 8.09 8.75
CA ALA A 611 -12.28 7.72 7.90
C ALA A 611 -11.81 6.92 6.68
N ILE A 612 -10.78 7.39 5.98
CA ILE A 612 -10.22 6.71 4.80
C ILE A 612 -9.63 5.35 5.16
N GLU A 613 -8.89 5.25 6.27
CA GLU A 613 -8.37 3.97 6.77
C GLU A 613 -9.49 2.96 7.04
N ARG A 614 -10.57 3.40 7.68
CA ARG A 614 -11.73 2.54 7.99
C ARG A 614 -12.53 2.11 6.78
N LEU A 615 -12.65 2.99 5.79
CA LEU A 615 -13.25 2.64 4.50
C LEU A 615 -12.42 1.54 3.81
N GLY A 616 -11.10 1.53 4.00
CA GLY A 616 -10.17 0.50 3.51
C GLY A 616 -10.27 -0.88 4.17
N VAL A 617 -11.00 -1.03 5.28
CA VAL A 617 -11.16 -2.31 5.99
C VAL A 617 -12.22 -3.17 5.30
N THR A 618 -11.85 -4.39 4.90
CA THR A 618 -12.72 -5.33 4.16
C THR A 618 -12.73 -6.76 4.72
N ASP A 619 -12.07 -7.01 5.86
CA ASP A 619 -11.84 -8.35 6.43
C ASP A 619 -12.83 -8.75 7.55
N GLY A 620 -13.87 -7.96 7.76
CA GLY A 620 -14.84 -8.07 8.86
C GLY A 620 -14.33 -7.49 10.19
N GLY A 621 -13.11 -6.95 10.22
CA GLY A 621 -12.41 -6.53 11.43
C GLY A 621 -12.89 -5.20 12.03
N PRO A 622 -12.34 -4.82 13.20
CA PRO A 622 -12.64 -3.54 13.85
C PRO A 622 -12.47 -2.35 12.91
N GLY A 623 -13.45 -1.46 12.86
CA GLY A 623 -13.41 -0.30 11.97
C GLY A 623 -14.03 -0.52 10.58
N GLN A 624 -14.44 -1.74 10.21
CA GLN A 624 -15.11 -2.00 8.93
C GLN A 624 -16.35 -1.12 8.72
N CYS A 625 -16.51 -0.60 7.49
CA CYS A 625 -17.66 0.18 7.07
C CYS A 625 -18.57 -0.63 6.13
N GLU A 626 -19.84 -0.74 6.49
CA GLU A 626 -20.91 -1.27 5.64
C GLU A 626 -21.77 -0.13 5.12
N PHE A 627 -22.47 -0.35 4.00
CA PHE A 627 -23.21 0.70 3.30
C PHE A 627 -24.62 0.22 2.95
N ALA A 628 -25.63 1.04 3.23
CA ALA A 628 -27.00 0.73 2.90
C ALA A 628 -27.24 0.74 1.39
N ASP A 629 -28.04 -0.21 0.91
CA ASP A 629 -28.53 -0.18 -0.47
C ASP A 629 -29.46 1.01 -0.71
N GLY A 630 -29.33 1.65 -1.87
CA GLY A 630 -30.08 2.85 -2.27
C GLY A 630 -29.39 4.18 -2.01
N ILE A 631 -28.18 4.21 -1.41
CA ILE A 631 -27.39 5.44 -1.33
C ILE A 631 -26.91 5.83 -2.74
N ALA A 632 -27.11 7.09 -3.12
CA ALA A 632 -26.78 7.59 -4.44
C ALA A 632 -25.27 7.60 -4.71
N ALA A 633 -24.86 7.24 -5.93
CA ALA A 633 -23.46 7.10 -6.35
C ALA A 633 -22.62 8.37 -6.12
N ASN A 634 -23.21 9.55 -6.33
CA ASN A 634 -22.52 10.83 -6.12
C ASN A 634 -22.09 11.04 -4.65
N HIS A 635 -22.79 10.45 -3.69
CA HIS A 635 -22.40 10.53 -2.28
C HIS A 635 -21.20 9.61 -1.96
N PHE A 636 -21.04 8.51 -2.69
CA PHE A 636 -19.81 7.72 -2.60
C PHE A 636 -18.62 8.46 -3.23
N ASP A 637 -18.84 9.19 -4.33
CA ASP A 637 -17.80 10.01 -4.96
C ASP A 637 -17.28 11.09 -4.00
N GLU A 638 -18.17 11.65 -3.17
CA GLU A 638 -17.81 12.65 -2.15
C GLU A 638 -16.79 12.15 -1.12
N TYR A 639 -16.63 10.83 -0.91
CA TYR A 639 -15.54 10.32 -0.05
C TYR A 639 -14.14 10.61 -0.60
N PHE A 640 -14.04 10.80 -1.91
CA PHE A 640 -12.78 10.96 -2.65
C PHE A 640 -12.63 12.37 -3.23
N GLY A 641 -13.52 13.29 -2.88
CA GLY A 641 -13.46 14.70 -3.28
C GLY A 641 -12.23 15.44 -2.77
N GLU A 642 -11.54 14.90 -1.75
CA GLU A 642 -10.23 15.34 -1.30
C GLU A 642 -9.24 14.18 -1.32
N THR A 643 -8.05 14.40 -1.86
CA THR A 643 -6.96 13.42 -1.84
C THR A 643 -5.82 13.89 -0.96
N LEU A 644 -5.23 12.96 -0.22
CA LEU A 644 -4.05 13.22 0.58
C LEU A 644 -2.82 13.33 -0.34
N VAL A 645 -2.28 14.54 -0.49
CA VAL A 645 -1.07 14.84 -1.28
C VAL A 645 -0.04 15.45 -0.35
N GLU A 646 1.13 14.82 -0.22
CA GLU A 646 2.24 15.31 0.62
C GLU A 646 1.83 15.61 2.09
N GLY A 647 0.92 14.80 2.66
CA GLY A 647 0.43 14.98 4.02
C GLY A 647 -0.57 16.13 4.20
N LYS A 648 -1.18 16.60 3.12
CA LYS A 648 -2.27 17.59 3.13
C LYS A 648 -3.44 17.11 2.28
N PHE A 649 -4.66 17.31 2.76
CA PHE A 649 -5.85 17.08 1.95
C PHE A 649 -5.99 18.20 0.92
N VAL A 650 -5.97 17.82 -0.36
CA VAL A 650 -6.16 18.71 -1.50
C VAL A 650 -7.53 18.41 -2.09
N ARG A 651 -8.37 19.44 -2.18
CA ARG A 651 -9.73 19.33 -2.69
C ARG A 651 -9.76 19.35 -4.22
N ASN A 652 -10.34 18.30 -4.79
CA ASN A 652 -10.52 18.10 -6.22
C ASN A 652 -12.01 18.02 -6.61
N GLY A 653 -12.93 17.95 -5.64
CA GLY A 653 -14.37 17.88 -5.86
C GLY A 653 -15.21 18.13 -4.60
N PRO A 654 -16.53 17.88 -4.67
CA PRO A 654 -17.41 17.80 -3.49
C PRO A 654 -16.90 16.74 -2.51
N ASN A 655 -16.86 17.04 -1.23
CA ASN A 655 -16.22 16.22 -0.20
C ASN A 655 -17.09 16.02 1.04
N GLU A 656 -18.36 16.38 0.95
CA GLU A 656 -19.29 16.48 2.08
C GLU A 656 -19.43 15.13 2.81
N SER A 657 -19.50 14.01 2.11
CA SER A 657 -19.59 12.68 2.76
C SER A 657 -18.33 12.30 3.56
N LEU A 658 -17.13 12.74 3.14
CA LEU A 658 -15.90 12.55 3.93
C LEU A 658 -15.90 13.38 5.21
N ASP A 659 -16.32 14.65 5.11
CA ASP A 659 -16.44 15.55 6.28
C ASP A 659 -17.47 15.01 7.28
N LEU A 660 -18.64 14.60 6.78
CA LEU A 660 -19.72 14.05 7.59
C LEU A 660 -19.30 12.77 8.33
N PHE A 661 -18.54 11.87 7.70
CA PHE A 661 -17.98 10.69 8.39
C PHE A 661 -17.13 11.11 9.58
N GLY A 662 -16.20 12.06 9.39
CA GLY A 662 -15.35 12.55 10.46
C GLY A 662 -16.17 13.11 11.63
N TYR A 663 -17.27 13.80 11.34
CA TYR A 663 -18.16 14.37 12.35
C TYR A 663 -18.98 13.30 13.09
N GLU A 664 -19.46 12.26 12.39
CA GLU A 664 -20.14 11.10 12.97
C GLU A 664 -19.22 10.35 13.94
N GLU A 665 -17.93 10.17 13.57
CA GLU A 665 -16.90 9.56 14.40
C GLU A 665 -16.58 10.43 15.63
N ALA A 666 -16.51 11.75 15.47
CA ALA A 666 -16.38 12.66 16.61
C ALA A 666 -17.57 12.52 17.57
N GLY A 667 -18.80 12.40 17.03
CA GLY A 667 -20.01 12.12 17.82
C GLY A 667 -19.92 10.80 18.59
N ARG A 668 -19.37 9.75 17.96
CA ARG A 668 -19.12 8.44 18.59
C ARG A 668 -18.15 8.59 19.77
N GLN A 669 -17.06 9.32 19.57
CA GLN A 669 -16.06 9.58 20.61
C GLN A 669 -16.63 10.41 21.78
N MET A 670 -17.52 11.37 21.51
CA MET A 670 -18.19 12.17 22.55
C MET A 670 -19.14 11.34 23.42
N LEU A 671 -19.72 10.26 22.89
CA LEU A 671 -20.60 9.33 23.63
C LEU A 671 -19.81 8.42 24.58
N GLN A 672 -18.52 8.19 24.31
CA GLN A 672 -17.63 7.33 25.08
C GLN A 672 -18.23 5.93 25.34
N PRO A 673 -18.56 5.15 24.29
CA PRO A 673 -19.22 3.85 24.42
C PRO A 673 -18.41 2.83 25.25
N ASP A 674 -17.09 3.01 25.33
CA ASP A 674 -16.15 2.11 26.02
C ASP A 674 -15.99 2.43 27.52
N ARG A 675 -16.74 3.40 28.06
CA ARG A 675 -16.68 3.74 29.48
C ARG A 675 -17.10 2.54 30.34
N LYS A 676 -16.33 2.25 31.39
CA LYS A 676 -16.45 1.03 32.22
C LYS A 676 -17.81 0.85 32.91
N ASP A 677 -18.56 1.94 33.07
CA ASP A 677 -19.87 1.97 33.70
C ASP A 677 -21.03 1.69 32.72
N ILE A 678 -20.79 1.66 31.39
CA ILE A 678 -21.75 1.08 30.46
C ILE A 678 -21.59 -0.43 30.46
N LYS A 679 -22.65 -1.15 30.84
CA LYS A 679 -22.72 -2.60 30.84
C LYS A 679 -23.56 -3.08 29.67
N TRP A 680 -22.91 -3.22 28.51
CA TRP A 680 -23.57 -3.60 27.25
C TRP A 680 -24.28 -4.96 27.33
N ASP A 681 -23.75 -5.90 28.13
CA ASP A 681 -24.26 -7.28 28.22
C ASP A 681 -25.26 -7.52 29.37
N GLU A 682 -25.47 -6.54 30.26
CA GLU A 682 -26.33 -6.69 31.46
C GLU A 682 -27.74 -6.10 31.26
N GLY A 683 -28.11 -5.72 30.03
CA GLY A 683 -29.45 -5.22 29.67
C GLY A 683 -29.81 -3.81 30.18
N LYS A 684 -28.88 -3.12 30.85
CA LYS A 684 -29.04 -1.73 31.33
C LYS A 684 -28.31 -0.75 30.42
N LEU A 685 -28.81 -0.64 29.18
CA LEU A 685 -28.24 0.26 28.18
C LEU A 685 -28.52 1.73 28.50
N PRO A 686 -27.60 2.66 28.16
CA PRO A 686 -27.88 4.09 28.20
C PRO A 686 -29.09 4.45 27.33
N PRO A 687 -29.89 5.47 27.70
CA PRO A 687 -31.08 5.86 26.93
C PRO A 687 -30.82 6.11 25.43
N TRP A 688 -29.62 6.57 25.09
CA TRP A 688 -29.21 6.86 23.72
C TRP A 688 -28.82 5.61 22.90
N ALA A 689 -28.62 4.47 23.55
CA ALA A 689 -28.32 3.17 22.94
C ALA A 689 -29.48 2.17 23.10
N THR A 690 -30.60 2.58 23.70
CA THR A 690 -31.73 1.71 23.97
C THR A 690 -32.73 1.78 22.81
N PRO A 691 -32.98 0.66 22.10
CA PRO A 691 -34.06 0.58 21.11
C PRO A 691 -35.40 0.95 21.75
N ALA A 692 -36.22 1.69 21.02
CA ALA A 692 -37.54 2.10 21.48
C ALA A 692 -38.62 1.45 20.60
N PRO A 693 -39.78 1.07 21.18
CA PRO A 693 -40.90 0.60 20.37
C PRO A 693 -41.42 1.73 19.48
N ASP A 694 -41.87 1.36 18.28
CA ASP A 694 -42.55 2.26 17.36
C ASP A 694 -43.94 2.54 17.92
N SER A 695 -44.21 3.78 18.33
CA SER A 695 -45.56 4.18 18.73
C SER A 695 -46.46 4.26 17.50
N LEU A 696 -47.65 3.65 17.55
CA LEU A 696 -48.68 3.64 16.50
C LEU A 696 -49.29 5.01 16.14
N GLU A 697 -48.83 6.11 16.74
CA GLU A 697 -49.31 7.47 16.42
C GLU A 697 -48.20 8.28 15.76
N GLY A 698 -48.29 8.39 14.43
CA GLY A 698 -47.40 9.19 13.61
C GLY A 698 -47.42 8.72 12.16
N GLY A 699 -48.53 8.96 11.46
CA GLY A 699 -48.68 8.62 10.04
C GLY A 699 -47.52 9.17 9.22
N GLY A 700 -46.75 8.27 8.61
CA GLY A 700 -45.72 8.63 7.66
C GLY A 700 -46.33 9.35 6.46
N PRO A 701 -45.69 10.40 5.93
CA PRO A 701 -46.11 10.96 4.66
C PRO A 701 -45.98 9.89 3.57
N GLU A 702 -47.05 9.72 2.81
CA GLU A 702 -47.10 8.86 1.63
C GLU A 702 -45.88 9.11 0.73
N VAL A 703 -45.31 8.01 0.25
CA VAL A 703 -44.32 7.98 -0.82
C VAL A 703 -44.95 8.67 -2.03
N GLY A 704 -44.60 9.94 -2.22
CA GLY A 704 -45.01 10.71 -3.39
C GLY A 704 -44.41 10.07 -4.64
N GLY A 705 -45.27 9.42 -5.44
CA GLY A 705 -44.91 8.95 -6.76
C GLY A 705 -44.36 10.09 -7.60
N GLU A 706 -43.09 9.96 -8.01
CA GLU A 706 -42.48 10.89 -8.94
C GLU A 706 -43.23 10.83 -10.27
N GLY A 707 -43.70 12.01 -10.69
CA GLY A 707 -44.31 12.22 -11.99
C GLY A 707 -43.35 11.86 -13.12
N GLN A 708 -43.93 11.24 -14.15
CA GLN A 708 -43.29 10.99 -15.44
C GLN A 708 -42.64 12.27 -15.97
N ASN A 709 -41.32 12.37 -15.85
CA ASN A 709 -40.55 13.41 -16.51
C ASN A 709 -40.39 13.05 -18.00
N LYS A 710 -40.98 13.91 -18.84
CA LYS A 710 -40.82 13.89 -20.29
C LYS A 710 -39.33 13.92 -20.66
N ALA A 711 -38.98 13.09 -21.64
CA ALA A 711 -37.67 13.02 -22.26
C ALA A 711 -37.17 14.41 -22.69
N LEU A 712 -36.11 14.89 -22.03
CA LEU A 712 -35.29 15.99 -22.51
C LEU A 712 -34.23 15.42 -23.45
N ALA A 713 -34.15 16.02 -24.65
CA ALA A 713 -33.22 15.65 -25.70
C ALA A 713 -31.76 15.70 -25.18
N ARG A 714 -31.06 14.59 -25.42
CA ARG A 714 -29.68 14.33 -25.03
C ARG A 714 -28.74 15.28 -25.81
N MET A 715 -28.14 16.26 -25.14
CA MET A 715 -26.97 16.96 -25.69
C MET A 715 -25.77 16.01 -25.68
N GLU A 716 -25.09 15.90 -26.82
CA GLU A 716 -23.90 15.08 -26.97
C GLU A 716 -22.76 15.59 -26.07
N LYS A 717 -22.17 14.67 -25.30
CA LYS A 717 -20.96 14.93 -24.50
C LYS A 717 -19.75 15.05 -25.42
N PRO A 718 -18.78 15.94 -25.13
CA PRO A 718 -17.50 15.92 -25.83
C PRO A 718 -16.76 14.60 -25.52
N LYS A 719 -16.24 13.97 -26.57
CA LYS A 719 -15.50 12.69 -26.50
C LYS A 719 -14.33 12.80 -25.51
N SER A 720 -14.21 11.81 -24.64
CA SER A 720 -13.11 11.63 -23.71
C SER A 720 -11.78 11.39 -24.43
N LEU A 721 -10.66 11.60 -23.73
CA LEU A 721 -9.32 11.36 -24.27
C LEU A 721 -9.11 9.89 -24.70
N ILE A 722 -9.78 8.96 -24.01
CA ILE A 722 -9.77 7.51 -24.31
C ILE A 722 -10.49 7.25 -25.63
N GLU A 723 -11.67 7.84 -25.85
CA GLU A 723 -12.42 7.71 -27.12
C GLU A 723 -11.68 8.36 -28.32
N ARG A 724 -10.73 9.28 -28.07
CA ARG A 724 -9.84 9.83 -29.09
C ARG A 724 -8.63 8.93 -29.38
N LEU A 725 -8.17 8.15 -28.41
CA LEU A 725 -7.08 7.18 -28.56
C LEU A 725 -7.55 5.91 -29.27
N ASP A 726 -8.76 5.42 -28.97
CA ASP A 726 -9.35 4.27 -29.66
C ASP A 726 -9.62 4.57 -31.15
N GLY A 727 -9.95 5.82 -31.48
CA GLY A 727 -10.10 6.29 -32.86
C GLY A 727 -8.77 6.41 -33.64
N LEU A 728 -7.62 6.35 -32.97
CA LEU A 728 -6.30 6.37 -33.62
C LEU A 728 -5.74 4.97 -33.91
N ASN A 729 -6.33 3.92 -33.32
CA ASN A 729 -5.90 2.53 -33.47
C ASN A 729 -6.88 1.66 -34.29
N SER A 730 -7.95 2.24 -34.83
CA SER A 730 -8.78 1.58 -35.83
C SER A 730 -8.22 1.87 -37.22
N TYR A 731 -7.35 0.98 -37.71
CA TYR A 731 -7.14 0.83 -39.14
C TYR A 731 -8.35 0.04 -39.68
N GLU A 732 -9.30 0.74 -40.30
CA GLU A 732 -10.25 0.13 -41.23
C GLU A 732 -9.62 0.20 -42.63
N ASP A 733 -9.37 -0.98 -43.22
CA ASP A 733 -9.32 -1.18 -44.67
C ASP A 733 -10.74 -1.14 -45.27
#